data_AF-A0A438MEB0-F1
#
_entry.id   AF-A0A438MEB0-F1
#
_cell.length_a   1.000
_cell.length_b   1.000
_cell.length_c   1.000
_cell.angle_alpha   90.00
_cell.angle_beta   90.00
_cell.angle_gamma   90.00
#
_symmetry.space_group_name_H-M   'P 1'
#
loop_
_entity.id
_entity.type
_entity.pdbx_description
1 polymer ?
#
loop_
_entity_poly.entity_id
_entity_poly.type
_entity_poly.pdbx_seq_one_letter_code
_entity_poly.pdbx_strand_id
1 'polypeptide(L)'
;MRPLLLHLDHFGSFREPVTVDFTDTEYFALVGPTGAGKSTIIDAICFALYGTVPRWGREGAVAHALAPSVSAGKVAMVFESNGRRYGVVRAMVRDAKGAVRTKEARLDELDPAAPPAFDAVVKPLAEGENVTIEAQQVTGLEYRFFTQCVVLPQGRFAEFLHAAPRERQDLLVQLLDADVYERIRQRAAREEETAKQAASFARDQLAKLSGATEDAERELAERLAALRRLAETIGADLDLLRAREADIRRAEQERAAVAERQSVLAQLRMPAAVPTLASARRAAAESVGTLTAEVAALEADEHEAFEALAALGDRGAPRAALAALDHRDRLRAETARARAAAASAAASLEGLAGELATAEQVLAAAEDQRERLRDAHAAAHLVGRLAVGEPCPVCRHPISQLPRHEPPADMRTADRVLAGARERAQRARAAHAKAEASASMSATQAARLESELAALPAPGDRADLEARLAAIAKADELATQARSAVRAARGRLEDARAAAEQVERQAETAWRTLESARDRLLVSGTQDDPPPPLVREDLHRAWTELLGWRDRAAESARAALAARDEELAQAGERLAGDRRRLAERLAEHGVVAPRDGSPDQLGAAVAGTVARAESALDRLKEDRKRAADLESQVSMKEHEAKVAHELALRLRANAFERWLCAEALAVLVASASETLRELSDGQYELALSDKTGDIEVIDYGEAGMRRSARTLSGGETFQAALALALALSGAVARGLDSIFLDEGFGTLDPATLDTVATTLERLAAGQERMIGVVTHVPALAERVPVRFEVRRDAKGSHVRKAEVG
;
A
#
# COMPACT_ATOMS: atom_id res chain seq x y z
N MET A 1 -33.24 -22.30 81.24
CA MET A 1 -32.39 -23.46 81.57
C MET A 1 -33.17 -24.28 82.57
N ARG A 2 -33.67 -25.44 82.15
CA ARG A 2 -34.44 -26.40 82.94
C ARG A 2 -33.82 -27.78 82.75
N PRO A 3 -33.24 -28.43 83.77
CA PRO A 3 -32.75 -29.79 83.62
C PRO A 3 -33.91 -30.78 83.48
N LEU A 4 -33.73 -31.77 82.60
CA LEU A 4 -34.68 -32.85 82.36
C LEU A 4 -34.12 -34.18 82.85
N LEU A 5 -32.89 -34.51 82.47
CA LEU A 5 -32.20 -35.72 82.91
C LEU A 5 -30.79 -35.40 83.38
N LEU A 6 -30.38 -35.98 84.50
CA LEU A 6 -29.02 -35.87 85.01
C LEU A 6 -28.46 -37.25 85.29
N HIS A 7 -27.39 -37.63 84.60
CA HIS A 7 -26.69 -38.88 84.78
C HIS A 7 -25.34 -38.64 85.47
N LEU A 8 -25.12 -39.36 86.56
CA LEU A 8 -23.89 -39.34 87.35
C LEU A 8 -23.30 -40.74 87.37
N ASP A 9 -22.06 -40.87 86.95
CA ASP A 9 -21.28 -42.10 86.99
C ASP A 9 -19.96 -41.83 87.71
N HIS A 10 -19.82 -42.40 88.91
CA HIS A 10 -18.67 -42.21 89.81
C HIS A 10 -18.32 -40.73 90.11
N PHE A 11 -19.32 -39.87 90.31
CA PHE A 11 -19.13 -38.45 90.61
C PHE A 11 -19.34 -38.12 92.10
N GLY A 12 -18.31 -37.57 92.74
CA GLY A 12 -18.36 -37.11 94.13
C GLY A 12 -18.75 -38.23 95.12
N SER A 13 -19.93 -38.11 95.73
CA SER A 13 -20.48 -39.08 96.69
C SER A 13 -21.21 -40.27 96.03
N PHE A 14 -21.60 -40.14 94.76
CA PHE A 14 -22.25 -41.18 93.97
C PHE A 14 -21.18 -42.10 93.36
N ARG A 15 -21.14 -43.36 93.79
CA ARG A 15 -20.12 -44.34 93.38
C ARG A 15 -20.62 -45.37 92.37
N GLU A 16 -21.93 -45.51 92.22
CA GLU A 16 -22.56 -46.34 91.19
C GLU A 16 -23.28 -45.41 90.18
N PRO A 17 -23.49 -45.85 88.92
CA PRO A 17 -24.22 -45.07 87.93
C PRO A 17 -25.66 -44.78 88.39
N VAL A 18 -26.04 -43.50 88.37
CA VAL A 18 -27.34 -43.01 88.80
C VAL A 18 -27.88 -42.01 87.77
N THR A 19 -29.14 -42.17 87.40
CA THR A 19 -29.86 -41.18 86.58
C THR A 19 -30.99 -40.57 87.42
N VAL A 20 -30.98 -39.25 87.55
CA VAL A 20 -32.03 -38.44 88.17
C VAL A 20 -32.91 -37.90 87.07
N ASP A 21 -34.19 -38.24 87.13
CA ASP A 21 -35.20 -37.81 86.18
C ASP A 21 -36.03 -36.65 86.76
N PHE A 22 -35.82 -35.47 86.19
CA PHE A 22 -36.52 -34.23 86.52
C PHE A 22 -37.71 -33.94 85.58
N THR A 23 -38.03 -34.86 84.66
CA THR A 23 -39.25 -34.72 83.85
C THR A 23 -40.49 -34.66 84.74
N ASP A 24 -41.44 -33.83 84.32
CA ASP A 24 -42.69 -33.56 85.03
C ASP A 24 -42.52 -33.08 86.49
N THR A 25 -41.36 -32.50 86.82
CA THR A 25 -41.12 -31.86 88.12
C THR A 25 -41.06 -30.35 87.98
N GLU A 26 -41.96 -29.65 88.68
CA GLU A 26 -41.96 -28.19 88.80
C GLU A 26 -41.51 -27.75 90.21
N TYR A 27 -41.86 -28.53 91.24
CA TYR A 27 -41.43 -28.28 92.62
C TYR A 27 -40.96 -29.56 93.27
N PHE A 28 -39.67 -29.62 93.61
CA PHE A 28 -39.10 -30.82 94.21
C PHE A 28 -38.12 -30.51 95.33
N ALA A 29 -37.99 -31.47 96.25
CA ALA A 29 -37.05 -31.41 97.35
C ALA A 29 -36.00 -32.52 97.26
N LEU A 30 -34.71 -32.18 97.39
CA LEU A 30 -33.66 -33.15 97.66
C LEU A 30 -33.60 -33.34 99.20
N VAL A 31 -33.96 -34.53 99.68
CA VAL A 31 -34.13 -34.83 101.12
C VAL A 31 -33.21 -35.98 101.54
N GLY A 32 -32.59 -35.87 102.71
CA GLY A 32 -31.66 -36.89 103.22
C GLY A 32 -30.75 -36.35 104.33
N PRO A 33 -30.11 -37.22 105.12
CA PRO A 33 -29.24 -36.79 106.21
C PRO A 33 -28.06 -35.94 105.72
N THR A 34 -27.49 -35.14 106.61
CA THR A 34 -26.30 -34.33 106.30
C THR A 34 -25.15 -35.23 105.82
N GLY A 35 -24.53 -34.88 104.69
CA GLY A 35 -23.47 -35.70 104.07
C GLY A 35 -23.95 -36.90 103.25
N ALA A 36 -25.27 -37.02 102.98
CA ALA A 36 -25.84 -38.05 102.10
C ALA A 36 -25.56 -37.83 100.61
N GLY A 37 -25.15 -36.63 100.18
CA GLY A 37 -24.85 -36.33 98.77
C GLY A 37 -25.88 -35.47 98.03
N LYS A 38 -26.86 -34.88 98.72
CA LYS A 38 -27.92 -34.01 98.13
C LYS A 38 -27.33 -32.91 97.23
N SER A 39 -26.44 -32.13 97.84
CA SER A 39 -25.62 -31.09 97.25
C SER A 39 -24.77 -31.56 96.05
N THR A 40 -24.36 -32.84 96.02
CA THR A 40 -23.60 -33.40 94.89
C THR A 40 -24.43 -33.47 93.60
N ILE A 41 -25.76 -33.55 93.68
CA ILE A 41 -26.67 -33.51 92.52
C ILE A 41 -26.61 -32.12 91.87
N ILE A 42 -26.68 -31.05 92.66
CA ILE A 42 -26.56 -29.67 92.18
C ILE A 42 -25.14 -29.41 91.65
N ASP A 43 -24.12 -29.91 92.34
CA ASP A 43 -22.74 -29.82 91.87
C ASP A 43 -22.57 -30.48 90.51
N ALA A 44 -23.27 -31.59 90.24
CA ALA A 44 -23.22 -32.26 88.95
C ALA A 44 -23.88 -31.45 87.83
N ILE A 45 -24.96 -30.70 88.12
CA ILE A 45 -25.58 -29.75 87.16
C ILE A 45 -24.58 -28.65 86.79
N CYS A 46 -23.97 -28.00 87.80
CA CYS A 46 -22.95 -26.98 87.60
C CYS A 46 -21.74 -27.53 86.84
N PHE A 47 -21.29 -28.72 87.21
CA PHE A 47 -20.17 -29.39 86.56
C PHE A 47 -20.48 -29.72 85.11
N ALA A 48 -21.67 -30.24 84.80
CA ALA A 48 -22.08 -30.57 83.45
C ALA A 48 -22.00 -29.34 82.52
N LEU A 49 -22.58 -28.22 82.94
CA LEU A 49 -22.59 -26.97 82.14
C LEU A 49 -21.20 -26.32 82.06
N TYR A 50 -20.55 -26.08 83.20
CA TYR A 50 -19.40 -25.18 83.29
C TYR A 50 -18.05 -25.88 83.56
N GLY A 51 -18.06 -27.17 83.87
CA GLY A 51 -16.86 -27.95 84.17
C GLY A 51 -16.29 -27.71 85.56
N THR A 52 -17.02 -27.01 86.43
CA THR A 52 -16.60 -26.67 87.79
C THR A 52 -17.81 -26.58 88.72
N VAL A 53 -17.59 -26.57 90.03
CA VAL A 53 -18.66 -26.56 91.03
C VAL A 53 -18.39 -25.54 92.13
N PRO A 54 -19.42 -24.98 92.78
CA PRO A 54 -19.25 -23.88 93.74
C PRO A 54 -18.38 -24.25 94.95
N ARG A 55 -18.50 -25.50 95.42
CA ARG A 55 -17.85 -26.00 96.65
C ARG A 55 -16.34 -26.24 96.55
N TRP A 56 -15.77 -26.32 95.35
CA TRP A 56 -14.34 -26.60 95.19
C TRP A 56 -13.44 -25.37 95.36
N GLY A 57 -14.02 -24.20 95.62
CA GLY A 57 -13.31 -22.98 96.00
C GLY A 57 -12.58 -22.27 94.85
N ARG A 58 -12.15 -23.00 93.81
CA ARG A 58 -11.51 -22.45 92.60
C ARG A 58 -12.14 -23.02 91.34
N GLU A 59 -12.45 -22.14 90.38
CA GLU A 59 -12.90 -22.54 89.05
C GLU A 59 -11.88 -23.44 88.36
N GLY A 60 -12.36 -24.52 87.74
CA GLY A 60 -11.52 -25.53 87.07
C GLY A 60 -10.82 -26.53 88.00
N ALA A 61 -11.00 -26.44 89.32
CA ALA A 61 -10.62 -27.53 90.21
C ALA A 61 -11.49 -28.76 89.87
N VAL A 62 -10.89 -29.94 89.63
CA VAL A 62 -11.65 -31.18 89.37
C VAL A 62 -11.14 -32.37 90.19
N ALA A 63 -10.17 -32.12 91.08
CA ALA A 63 -9.52 -33.16 91.90
C ALA A 63 -10.51 -33.95 92.77
N HIS A 64 -11.61 -33.30 93.19
CA HIS A 64 -12.65 -33.86 94.05
C HIS A 64 -13.82 -34.48 93.28
N ALA A 65 -13.77 -34.48 91.94
CA ALA A 65 -14.85 -34.98 91.11
C ALA A 65 -14.94 -36.52 91.12
N LEU A 66 -13.80 -37.22 91.25
CA LEU A 66 -13.72 -38.67 91.36
C LEU A 66 -13.29 -39.11 92.77
N ALA A 67 -13.94 -40.13 93.31
CA ALA A 67 -13.50 -40.79 94.53
C ALA A 67 -12.06 -41.36 94.39
N PRO A 68 -11.27 -41.46 95.48
CA PRO A 68 -9.88 -41.94 95.41
C PRO A 68 -9.71 -43.34 94.79
N SER A 69 -10.71 -44.20 94.95
CA SER A 69 -10.71 -45.59 94.48
C SER A 69 -11.14 -45.76 93.02
N VAL A 70 -11.44 -44.66 92.30
CA VAL A 70 -12.01 -44.70 90.94
C VAL A 70 -11.07 -44.04 89.93
N SER A 71 -10.93 -44.68 88.77
CA SER A 71 -10.07 -44.24 87.67
C SER A 71 -10.79 -43.42 86.59
N ALA A 72 -12.11 -43.52 86.44
CA ALA A 72 -12.90 -42.75 85.48
C ALA A 72 -14.34 -42.54 85.97
N GLY A 73 -14.98 -41.48 85.49
CA GLY A 73 -16.39 -41.18 85.76
C GLY A 73 -16.97 -40.26 84.69
N LYS A 74 -18.29 -40.08 84.69
CA LYS A 74 -19.01 -39.31 83.69
C LYS A 74 -20.16 -38.55 84.34
N VAL A 75 -20.35 -37.30 83.94
CA VAL A 75 -21.56 -36.52 84.24
C VAL A 75 -22.17 -36.12 82.91
N ALA A 76 -23.47 -36.37 82.75
CA ALA A 76 -24.20 -35.94 81.57
C ALA A 76 -25.54 -35.34 81.98
N MET A 77 -25.97 -34.29 81.28
CA MET A 77 -27.26 -33.63 81.53
C MET A 77 -27.99 -33.31 80.24
N VAL A 78 -29.29 -33.59 80.20
CA VAL A 78 -30.23 -33.06 79.20
C VAL A 78 -30.98 -31.89 79.83
N PHE A 79 -31.04 -30.76 79.15
CA PHE A 79 -31.72 -29.56 79.64
C PHE A 79 -32.38 -28.77 78.51
N GLU A 80 -33.32 -27.91 78.85
CA GLU A 80 -33.96 -26.97 77.92
C GLU A 80 -33.60 -25.52 78.24
N SER A 81 -33.38 -24.70 77.22
CA SER A 81 -33.10 -23.27 77.35
C SER A 81 -33.66 -22.53 76.14
N ASN A 82 -34.37 -21.41 76.35
CA ASN A 82 -34.95 -20.61 75.27
C ASN A 82 -35.78 -21.41 74.24
N GLY A 83 -36.54 -22.42 74.71
CA GLY A 83 -37.39 -23.27 73.87
C GLY A 83 -36.64 -24.33 73.04
N ARG A 84 -35.35 -24.55 73.28
CA ARG A 84 -34.53 -25.58 72.63
C ARG A 84 -33.98 -26.58 73.64
N ARG A 85 -33.71 -27.81 73.21
CA ARG A 85 -33.18 -28.88 74.05
C ARG A 85 -31.71 -29.15 73.75
N TYR A 86 -30.93 -29.37 74.80
CA TYR A 86 -29.49 -29.54 74.74
C TYR A 86 -29.03 -30.73 75.58
N GLY A 87 -27.97 -31.39 75.13
CA GLY A 87 -27.30 -32.47 75.84
C GLY A 87 -25.85 -32.11 76.10
N VAL A 88 -25.43 -32.12 77.36
CA VAL A 88 -24.05 -31.86 77.74
C VAL A 88 -23.44 -33.08 78.43
N VAL A 89 -22.22 -33.43 78.06
CA VAL A 89 -21.50 -34.59 78.59
C VAL A 89 -20.09 -34.18 78.98
N ARG A 90 -19.66 -34.57 80.18
CA ARG A 90 -18.27 -34.45 80.64
C ARG A 90 -17.78 -35.75 81.26
N ALA A 91 -16.72 -36.32 80.67
CA ALA A 91 -16.05 -37.50 81.18
C ALA A 91 -14.73 -37.11 81.87
N MET A 92 -14.46 -37.71 83.03
CA MET A 92 -13.27 -37.48 83.83
C MET A 92 -12.44 -38.75 83.93
N VAL A 93 -11.13 -38.60 83.97
CA VAL A 93 -10.19 -39.72 84.21
C VAL A 93 -9.11 -39.31 85.20
N ARG A 94 -8.66 -40.28 85.99
CA ARG A 94 -7.47 -40.17 86.82
C ARG A 94 -6.27 -40.62 86.02
N ASP A 95 -5.27 -39.74 85.90
CA ASP A 95 -4.02 -40.07 85.22
C ASP A 95 -3.13 -41.00 86.08
N ALA A 96 -2.04 -41.49 85.48
CA ALA A 96 -1.08 -42.37 86.16
C ALA A 96 -0.37 -41.72 87.37
N LYS A 97 -0.43 -40.38 87.50
CA LYS A 97 0.13 -39.61 88.63
C LYS A 97 -0.93 -39.34 89.73
N GLY A 98 -2.14 -39.84 89.55
CA GLY A 98 -3.24 -39.70 90.50
C GLY A 98 -4.06 -38.41 90.35
N ALA A 99 -3.78 -37.55 89.37
CA ALA A 99 -4.52 -36.31 89.12
C ALA A 99 -5.79 -36.56 88.28
N VAL A 100 -6.90 -35.96 88.68
CA VAL A 100 -8.17 -36.03 87.92
C VAL A 100 -8.17 -34.93 86.87
N ARG A 101 -8.63 -35.26 85.66
CA ARG A 101 -8.77 -34.31 84.54
C ARG A 101 -9.98 -34.67 83.67
N THR A 102 -10.56 -33.68 83.01
CA THR A 102 -11.63 -33.88 82.03
C THR A 102 -11.03 -34.47 80.75
N LYS A 103 -11.44 -35.69 80.39
CA LYS A 103 -11.00 -36.41 79.18
C LYS A 103 -11.78 -35.98 77.95
N GLU A 104 -13.08 -35.76 78.13
CA GLU A 104 -14.00 -35.47 77.04
C GLU A 104 -15.06 -34.50 77.57
N ALA A 105 -15.40 -33.51 76.76
CA ALA A 105 -16.52 -32.61 77.00
C ALA A 105 -17.20 -32.37 75.66
N ARG A 106 -18.53 -32.43 75.64
CA ARG A 106 -19.35 -32.21 74.43
C ARG A 106 -20.68 -31.55 74.79
N LEU A 107 -21.14 -30.66 73.91
CA LEU A 107 -22.46 -30.05 73.95
C LEU A 107 -23.14 -30.20 72.59
N ASP A 108 -24.37 -30.72 72.62
CA ASP A 108 -25.19 -31.01 71.45
C ASP A 108 -26.56 -30.34 71.55
N GLU A 109 -27.12 -29.93 70.41
CA GLU A 109 -28.55 -29.62 70.26
C GLU A 109 -29.29 -30.94 70.03
N LEU A 110 -30.35 -31.17 70.80
CA LEU A 110 -31.17 -32.38 70.78
C LEU A 110 -32.54 -32.11 70.18
N ASP A 111 -33.20 -33.15 69.66
CA ASP A 111 -34.55 -33.03 69.12
C ASP A 111 -35.56 -32.77 70.26
N PRO A 112 -36.24 -31.60 70.30
CA PRO A 112 -37.25 -31.33 71.32
C PRO A 112 -38.49 -32.23 71.19
N ALA A 113 -38.75 -32.81 70.01
CA ALA A 113 -39.90 -33.68 69.76
C ALA A 113 -39.69 -35.14 70.20
N ALA A 114 -38.43 -35.57 70.40
CA ALA A 114 -38.12 -36.87 70.97
C ALA A 114 -38.29 -36.86 72.51
N PRO A 115 -38.44 -38.01 73.18
CA PRO A 115 -38.29 -38.07 74.64
C PRO A 115 -36.88 -37.59 75.06
N PRO A 116 -36.71 -37.00 76.26
CA PRO A 116 -35.40 -36.59 76.75
C PRO A 116 -34.43 -37.78 76.77
N ALA A 117 -33.39 -37.74 75.93
CA ALA A 117 -32.39 -38.79 75.82
C ALA A 117 -31.07 -38.21 75.31
N PHE A 118 -29.95 -38.79 75.76
CA PHE A 118 -28.60 -38.29 75.44
C PHE A 118 -28.19 -38.54 73.98
N ASP A 119 -28.85 -39.45 73.29
CA ASP A 119 -28.55 -39.90 71.92
C ASP A 119 -29.42 -39.22 70.85
N ALA A 120 -30.42 -38.43 71.23
CA ALA A 120 -31.32 -37.70 70.35
C ALA A 120 -30.68 -36.45 69.70
N VAL A 121 -29.43 -36.56 69.23
CA VAL A 121 -28.62 -35.44 68.74
C VAL A 121 -29.06 -34.99 67.35
N VAL A 122 -29.38 -33.69 67.22
CA VAL A 122 -29.65 -33.02 65.94
C VAL A 122 -28.35 -32.46 65.37
N LYS A 123 -27.56 -31.75 66.20
CA LYS A 123 -26.32 -31.09 65.76
C LYS A 123 -25.33 -30.93 66.92
N PRO A 124 -24.02 -31.21 66.71
CA PRO A 124 -22.99 -30.84 67.67
C PRO A 124 -22.75 -29.33 67.69
N LEU A 125 -22.65 -28.75 68.89
CA LEU A 125 -22.43 -27.32 69.09
C LEU A 125 -20.98 -27.02 69.50
N ALA A 126 -20.43 -27.78 70.45
CA ALA A 126 -19.06 -27.60 70.91
C ALA A 126 -18.44 -28.88 71.48
N GLU A 127 -17.11 -28.96 71.40
CA GLU A 127 -16.29 -30.05 71.96
C GLU A 127 -15.05 -29.48 72.67
N GLY A 128 -14.54 -30.21 73.66
CA GLY A 128 -13.32 -29.86 74.39
C GLY A 128 -13.46 -28.60 75.25
N GLU A 129 -12.51 -27.67 75.13
CA GLU A 129 -12.44 -26.45 75.96
C GLU A 129 -13.56 -25.44 75.61
N ASN A 130 -14.10 -25.48 74.39
CA ASN A 130 -15.13 -24.55 73.92
C ASN A 130 -16.53 -24.84 74.50
N VAL A 131 -16.73 -26.03 75.08
CA VAL A 131 -18.03 -26.45 75.65
C VAL A 131 -18.52 -25.47 76.71
N THR A 132 -17.62 -24.93 77.53
CA THR A 132 -18.01 -23.96 78.56
C THR A 132 -18.45 -22.62 77.93
N ILE A 133 -17.78 -22.15 76.87
CA ILE A 133 -18.14 -20.90 76.17
C ILE A 133 -19.50 -21.05 75.50
N GLU A 134 -19.72 -22.16 74.80
CA GLU A 134 -20.98 -22.43 74.12
C GLU A 134 -22.11 -22.66 75.13
N ALA A 135 -21.84 -23.36 76.25
CA ALA A 135 -22.81 -23.50 77.32
C ALA A 135 -23.22 -22.14 77.90
N GLN A 136 -22.29 -21.20 78.07
CA GLN A 136 -22.60 -19.82 78.50
C GLN A 136 -23.49 -19.08 77.49
N GLN A 137 -23.26 -19.24 76.19
CA GLN A 137 -24.10 -18.64 75.15
C GLN A 137 -25.50 -19.24 75.12
N VAL A 138 -25.61 -20.56 75.27
CA VAL A 138 -26.89 -21.28 75.27
C VAL A 138 -27.73 -21.01 76.53
N THR A 139 -27.08 -20.92 77.70
CA THR A 139 -27.77 -20.58 78.96
C THR A 139 -27.95 -19.07 79.15
N GLY A 140 -27.25 -18.24 78.37
CA GLY A 140 -27.25 -16.78 78.49
C GLY A 140 -26.51 -16.25 79.73
N LEU A 141 -25.81 -17.11 80.47
CA LEU A 141 -25.16 -16.76 81.73
C LEU A 141 -23.75 -17.33 81.85
N GLU A 142 -22.82 -16.47 82.25
CA GLU A 142 -21.52 -16.88 82.77
C GLU A 142 -21.66 -17.69 84.06
N TYR A 143 -20.68 -18.55 84.35
CA TYR A 143 -20.69 -19.43 85.52
C TYR A 143 -20.92 -18.67 86.84
N ARG A 144 -20.20 -17.56 87.05
CA ARG A 144 -20.34 -16.73 88.27
C ARG A 144 -21.77 -16.27 88.49
N PHE A 145 -22.46 -15.87 87.42
CA PHE A 145 -23.83 -15.38 87.48
C PHE A 145 -24.83 -16.53 87.58
N PHE A 146 -24.57 -17.66 86.93
CA PHE A 146 -25.35 -18.87 87.11
C PHE A 146 -25.39 -19.32 88.58
N THR A 147 -24.27 -19.23 89.30
CA THR A 147 -24.17 -19.52 90.75
C THR A 147 -24.70 -18.41 91.67
N GLN A 148 -25.17 -17.30 91.10
CA GLN A 148 -25.82 -16.20 91.83
C GLN A 148 -27.32 -16.12 91.55
N CYS A 149 -27.79 -16.65 90.41
CA CYS A 149 -29.15 -16.46 89.92
C CYS A 149 -29.94 -17.77 89.81
N VAL A 150 -29.28 -18.89 89.48
CA VAL A 150 -29.92 -20.18 89.20
C VAL A 150 -29.63 -21.18 90.29
N VAL A 151 -28.37 -21.34 90.67
CA VAL A 151 -27.97 -22.19 91.78
C VAL A 151 -27.50 -21.30 92.92
N LEU A 152 -28.18 -21.34 94.06
CA LEU A 152 -27.81 -20.59 95.26
C LEU A 152 -27.14 -21.53 96.26
N PRO A 153 -25.79 -21.60 96.29
CA PRO A 153 -25.07 -22.49 97.19
C PRO A 153 -25.06 -21.94 98.62
N GLN A 154 -24.91 -22.86 99.57
CA GLN A 154 -24.83 -22.56 101.00
C GLN A 154 -23.82 -21.44 101.30
N GLY A 155 -24.26 -20.40 102.02
CA GLY A 155 -23.41 -19.30 102.48
C GLY A 155 -23.08 -18.21 101.46
N ARG A 156 -23.61 -18.28 100.22
CA ARG A 156 -23.40 -17.28 99.16
C ARG A 156 -24.67 -16.60 98.66
N PHE A 157 -25.80 -16.82 99.34
CA PHE A 157 -27.11 -16.27 99.00
C PHE A 157 -27.11 -14.73 98.82
N ALA A 158 -26.29 -14.00 99.58
CA ALA A 158 -26.28 -12.53 99.57
C ALA A 158 -25.35 -11.88 98.53
N GLU A 159 -24.65 -12.65 97.69
CA GLU A 159 -23.63 -12.10 96.79
C GLU A 159 -24.20 -11.05 95.83
N PHE A 160 -25.36 -11.31 95.22
CA PHE A 160 -26.00 -10.35 94.32
C PHE A 160 -26.49 -9.08 95.05
N LEU A 161 -27.02 -9.24 96.28
CA LEU A 161 -27.45 -8.13 97.13
C LEU A 161 -26.27 -7.21 97.53
N HIS A 162 -25.05 -7.73 97.55
CA HIS A 162 -23.85 -7.01 97.96
C HIS A 162 -22.92 -6.61 96.81
N ALA A 163 -23.22 -7.05 95.58
CA ALA A 163 -22.45 -6.79 94.37
C ALA A 163 -22.35 -5.30 94.05
N ALA A 164 -21.19 -4.88 93.51
CA ALA A 164 -20.98 -3.49 93.14
C ALA A 164 -21.93 -3.07 91.98
N PRO A 165 -22.29 -1.78 91.86
CA PRO A 165 -23.18 -1.31 90.78
C PRO A 165 -22.74 -1.74 89.38
N ARG A 166 -21.43 -1.76 89.09
CA ARG A 166 -20.89 -2.22 87.80
C ARG A 166 -21.11 -3.72 87.57
N GLU A 167 -20.89 -4.54 88.58
CA GLU A 167 -21.08 -6.00 88.47
C GLU A 167 -22.55 -6.35 88.26
N ARG A 168 -23.46 -5.63 88.94
CA ARG A 168 -24.91 -5.73 88.70
C ARG A 168 -25.29 -5.27 87.30
N GLN A 169 -24.67 -4.18 86.82
CA GLN A 169 -24.90 -3.70 85.46
C GLN A 169 -24.46 -4.74 84.42
N ASP A 170 -23.26 -5.32 84.56
CA ASP A 170 -22.74 -6.33 83.63
C ASP A 170 -23.66 -7.57 83.57
N LEU A 171 -24.19 -8.01 84.72
CA LEU A 171 -25.19 -9.08 84.79
C LEU A 171 -26.48 -8.69 84.05
N LEU A 172 -27.00 -7.48 84.26
CA LEU A 172 -28.21 -7.02 83.59
C LEU A 172 -28.01 -6.87 82.07
N VAL A 173 -26.83 -6.46 81.60
CA VAL A 173 -26.49 -6.42 80.17
C VAL A 173 -26.58 -7.80 79.55
N GLN A 174 -26.06 -8.83 80.23
CA GLN A 174 -26.12 -10.22 79.76
C GLN A 174 -27.54 -10.78 79.77
N LEU A 175 -28.31 -10.51 80.83
CA LEU A 175 -29.70 -10.98 80.94
C LEU A 175 -30.64 -10.35 79.91
N LEU A 176 -30.38 -9.09 79.52
CA LEU A 176 -31.19 -8.34 78.58
C LEU A 176 -30.73 -8.43 77.11
N ASP A 177 -29.62 -9.13 76.83
CA ASP A 177 -28.99 -9.18 75.50
C ASP A 177 -28.74 -7.77 74.91
N ALA A 178 -28.34 -6.83 75.77
CA ALA A 178 -28.17 -5.42 75.39
C ALA A 178 -26.91 -5.16 74.54
N ASP A 179 -26.09 -6.18 74.29
CA ASP A 179 -24.91 -6.15 73.42
C ASP A 179 -25.26 -5.81 71.95
N VAL A 180 -26.51 -6.02 71.54
CA VAL A 180 -27.04 -5.74 70.20
C VAL A 180 -26.86 -4.27 69.82
N TYR A 181 -26.97 -3.35 70.78
CA TYR A 181 -26.84 -1.92 70.54
C TYR A 181 -25.39 -1.52 70.20
N GLU A 182 -24.42 -2.20 70.80
CA GLU A 182 -23.01 -2.02 70.46
C GLU A 182 -22.70 -2.56 69.04
N ARG A 183 -23.32 -3.67 68.65
CA ARG A 183 -23.24 -4.20 67.28
C ARG A 183 -23.86 -3.23 66.25
N ILE A 184 -25.01 -2.64 66.56
CA ILE A 184 -25.66 -1.62 65.72
C ILE A 184 -24.75 -0.40 65.56
N ARG A 185 -24.14 0.08 66.66
CA ARG A 185 -23.20 1.20 66.63
C ARG A 185 -22.02 0.95 65.70
N GLN A 186 -21.40 -0.23 65.80
CA GLN A 186 -20.26 -0.61 64.96
C GLN A 186 -20.65 -0.68 63.48
N ARG A 187 -21.83 -1.21 63.17
CA ARG A 187 -22.36 -1.23 61.81
C ARG A 187 -22.62 0.16 61.26
N ALA A 188 -23.27 1.03 62.03
CA ALA A 188 -23.53 2.42 61.65
C ALA A 188 -22.22 3.17 61.33
N ALA A 189 -21.17 2.99 62.12
CA ALA A 189 -19.86 3.60 61.84
C ALA A 189 -19.23 3.11 60.53
N ARG A 190 -19.39 1.83 60.17
CA ARG A 190 -18.92 1.30 58.88
C ARG A 190 -19.73 1.83 57.70
N GLU A 191 -21.05 1.94 57.87
CA GLU A 191 -21.94 2.50 56.85
C GLU A 191 -21.64 3.99 56.60
N GLU A 192 -21.35 4.77 57.65
CA GLU A 192 -20.90 6.16 57.54
C GLU A 192 -19.65 6.29 56.65
N GLU A 193 -18.60 5.51 56.96
CA GLU A 193 -17.33 5.56 56.23
C GLU A 193 -17.52 5.17 54.75
N THR A 194 -18.30 4.13 54.49
CA THR A 194 -18.61 3.67 53.13
C THR A 194 -19.35 4.74 52.33
N ALA A 195 -20.36 5.36 52.94
CA ALA A 195 -21.14 6.42 52.31
C ALA A 195 -20.30 7.68 52.03
N LYS A 196 -19.39 8.06 52.96
CA LYS A 196 -18.44 9.17 52.76
C LYS A 196 -17.49 8.93 51.58
N GLN A 197 -16.92 7.74 51.48
CA GLN A 197 -16.03 7.37 50.37
C GLN A 197 -16.77 7.40 49.03
N ALA A 198 -17.99 6.86 48.98
CA ALA A 198 -18.83 6.90 47.79
C ALA A 198 -19.19 8.33 47.38
N ALA A 199 -19.58 9.18 48.34
CA ALA A 199 -19.85 10.60 48.09
C ALA A 199 -18.60 11.33 47.56
N SER A 200 -17.43 11.08 48.14
CA SER A 200 -16.16 11.67 47.67
C SER A 200 -15.84 11.26 46.24
N PHE A 201 -15.95 9.97 45.92
CA PHE A 201 -15.69 9.46 44.57
C PHE A 201 -16.65 10.08 43.55
N ALA A 202 -17.95 10.14 43.87
CA ALA A 202 -18.94 10.78 43.00
C ALA A 202 -18.64 12.28 42.80
N ARG A 203 -18.21 12.97 43.86
CA ARG A 203 -17.82 14.39 43.81
C ARG A 203 -16.59 14.63 42.92
N ASP A 204 -15.58 13.76 43.00
CA ASP A 204 -14.39 13.84 42.15
C ASP A 204 -14.71 13.60 40.67
N GLN A 205 -15.65 12.70 40.36
CA GLN A 205 -16.13 12.50 38.99
C GLN A 205 -16.94 13.70 38.50
N LEU A 206 -17.78 14.29 39.36
CA LEU A 206 -18.55 15.49 39.06
C LEU A 206 -17.63 16.68 38.74
N ALA A 207 -16.54 16.86 39.49
CA ALA A 207 -15.57 17.94 39.26
C ALA A 207 -14.94 17.91 37.86
N LYS A 208 -14.75 16.72 37.27
CA LYS A 208 -14.25 16.55 35.90
C LYS A 208 -15.23 17.02 34.83
N LEU A 209 -16.53 17.11 35.17
CA LEU A 209 -17.61 17.54 34.29
C LEU A 209 -18.00 19.01 34.52
N SER A 210 -17.19 19.77 35.25
CA SER A 210 -17.48 21.18 35.59
C SER A 210 -17.68 22.11 34.37
N GLY A 211 -17.17 21.75 33.19
CA GLY A 211 -17.39 22.47 31.94
C GLY A 211 -18.75 22.19 31.27
N ALA A 212 -19.49 21.17 31.72
CA ALA A 212 -20.80 20.81 31.20
C ALA A 212 -21.89 21.65 31.86
N THR A 213 -21.96 22.92 31.48
CA THR A 213 -22.95 23.87 32.01
C THR A 213 -24.07 24.14 31.02
N GLU A 214 -25.17 24.69 31.52
CA GLU A 214 -26.28 25.13 30.67
C GLU A 214 -25.89 26.24 29.70
N ASP A 215 -25.05 27.16 30.16
CA ASP A 215 -24.55 28.24 29.33
C ASP A 215 -23.66 27.72 28.19
N ALA A 216 -22.79 26.74 28.46
CA ALA A 216 -21.97 26.10 27.43
C ALA A 216 -22.83 25.34 26.40
N GLU A 217 -23.88 24.65 26.84
CA GLU A 217 -24.82 23.97 25.93
C GLU A 217 -25.56 24.98 25.04
N ARG A 218 -26.04 26.07 25.63
CA ARG A 218 -26.72 27.15 24.90
C ARG A 218 -25.81 27.79 23.86
N GLU A 219 -24.59 28.17 24.25
CA GLU A 219 -23.61 28.79 23.35
C GLU A 219 -23.28 27.88 22.16
N LEU A 220 -23.07 26.59 22.42
CA LEU A 220 -22.75 25.62 21.38
C LEU A 220 -23.94 25.33 20.46
N ALA A 221 -25.17 25.30 21.00
CA ALA A 221 -26.40 25.16 20.23
C ALA A 221 -26.66 26.38 19.33
N GLU A 222 -26.45 27.60 19.84
CA GLU A 222 -26.54 28.84 19.05
C GLU A 222 -25.50 28.87 17.93
N ARG A 223 -24.25 28.46 18.23
CA ARG A 223 -23.19 28.32 17.23
C ARG A 223 -23.55 27.30 16.15
N LEU A 224 -24.09 26.14 16.52
CA LEU A 224 -24.54 25.13 15.58
C LEU A 224 -25.66 25.67 14.67
N ALA A 225 -26.62 26.39 15.24
CA ALA A 225 -27.70 27.01 14.47
C ALA A 225 -27.15 28.05 13.46
N ALA A 226 -26.14 28.85 13.85
CA ALA A 226 -25.46 29.76 12.95
C ALA A 226 -24.72 29.03 11.82
N LEU A 227 -24.00 27.95 12.14
CA LEU A 227 -23.29 27.12 11.15
C LEU A 227 -24.23 26.42 10.16
N ARG A 228 -25.41 25.96 10.62
CA ARG A 228 -26.43 25.36 9.74
C ARG A 228 -27.02 26.40 8.77
N ARG A 229 -27.35 27.60 9.26
CA ARG A 229 -27.76 28.72 8.39
C ARG A 229 -26.68 29.07 7.37
N LEU A 230 -25.42 29.11 7.80
CA LEU A 230 -24.30 29.31 6.90
C LEU A 230 -24.32 28.24 5.80
N ALA A 231 -24.35 26.95 6.16
CA ALA A 231 -24.35 25.83 5.21
C ALA A 231 -25.48 25.90 4.17
N GLU A 232 -26.68 26.33 4.56
CA GLU A 232 -27.80 26.56 3.63
C GLU A 232 -27.49 27.71 2.66
N THR A 233 -26.91 28.81 3.15
CA THR A 233 -26.62 29.99 2.33
C THR A 233 -25.41 29.84 1.41
N ILE A 234 -24.41 29.01 1.77
CA ILE A 234 -23.19 28.90 0.94
C ILE A 234 -23.46 28.24 -0.41
N GLY A 235 -24.54 27.45 -0.55
CA GLY A 235 -24.83 26.70 -1.76
C GLY A 235 -24.81 27.59 -3.00
N ALA A 236 -25.46 28.76 -2.91
CA ALA A 236 -25.47 29.75 -3.99
C ALA A 236 -24.08 30.33 -4.29
N ASP A 237 -23.26 30.56 -3.26
CA ASP A 237 -21.88 31.04 -3.42
C ASP A 237 -21.01 29.98 -4.12
N LEU A 238 -21.15 28.70 -3.74
CA LEU A 238 -20.43 27.60 -4.37
C LEU A 238 -20.82 27.43 -5.85
N ASP A 239 -22.10 27.52 -6.17
CA ASP A 239 -22.59 27.45 -7.55
C ASP A 239 -22.11 28.63 -8.39
N LEU A 240 -22.06 29.83 -7.81
CA LEU A 240 -21.46 31.00 -8.44
C LEU A 240 -19.97 30.74 -8.76
N LEU A 241 -19.19 30.23 -7.80
CA LEU A 241 -17.78 29.90 -8.04
C LEU A 241 -17.60 28.85 -9.14
N ARG A 242 -18.44 27.80 -9.17
CA ARG A 242 -18.41 26.78 -10.24
C ARG A 242 -18.70 27.40 -11.62
N ALA A 243 -19.67 28.32 -11.69
CA ALA A 243 -19.98 29.04 -12.92
C ALA A 243 -18.79 29.93 -13.36
N ARG A 244 -18.16 30.67 -12.44
CA ARG A 244 -16.97 31.47 -12.73
C ARG A 244 -15.81 30.64 -13.25
N GLU A 245 -15.54 29.48 -12.65
CA GLU A 245 -14.50 28.56 -13.11
C GLU A 245 -14.82 27.98 -14.49
N ALA A 246 -16.09 27.72 -14.80
CA ALA A 246 -16.51 27.27 -16.13
C ALA A 246 -16.36 28.38 -17.19
N ASP A 247 -16.70 29.62 -16.84
CA ASP A 247 -16.54 30.79 -17.71
C ASP A 247 -15.07 31.02 -18.07
N ILE A 248 -14.16 30.92 -17.08
CA ILE A 248 -12.71 31.02 -17.30
C ILE A 248 -12.23 29.92 -18.25
N ARG A 249 -12.60 28.65 -18.02
CA ARG A 249 -12.21 27.53 -18.91
C ARG A 249 -12.66 27.76 -20.35
N ARG A 250 -13.87 28.27 -20.56
CA ARG A 250 -14.39 28.59 -21.90
C ARG A 250 -13.58 29.73 -22.54
N ALA A 251 -13.32 30.80 -21.79
CA ALA A 251 -12.52 31.92 -22.28
C ALA A 251 -11.07 31.51 -22.61
N GLU A 252 -10.47 30.58 -21.85
CA GLU A 252 -9.14 30.01 -22.16
C GLU A 252 -9.14 29.25 -23.48
N GLN A 253 -10.17 28.45 -23.75
CA GLN A 253 -10.31 27.72 -25.02
C GLN A 253 -10.47 28.68 -26.20
N GLU A 254 -11.32 29.70 -26.07
CA GLU A 254 -11.52 30.72 -27.11
C GLU A 254 -10.22 31.50 -27.36
N ARG A 255 -9.52 31.91 -26.31
CA ARG A 255 -8.20 32.55 -26.41
C ARG A 255 -7.20 31.66 -27.15
N ALA A 256 -7.13 30.37 -26.81
CA ALA A 256 -6.21 29.42 -27.45
C ALA A 256 -6.47 29.30 -28.96
N ALA A 257 -7.74 29.25 -29.38
CA ALA A 257 -8.11 29.22 -30.79
C ALA A 257 -7.67 30.49 -31.55
N VAL A 258 -7.81 31.67 -30.93
CA VAL A 258 -7.34 32.93 -31.52
C VAL A 258 -5.80 32.98 -31.59
N ALA A 259 -5.10 32.50 -30.57
CA ALA A 259 -3.64 32.43 -30.55
C ALA A 259 -3.08 31.48 -31.63
N GLU A 260 -3.71 30.32 -31.84
CA GLU A 260 -3.34 29.39 -32.89
C GLU A 260 -3.47 30.04 -34.29
N ARG A 261 -4.59 30.71 -34.54
CA ARG A 261 -4.80 31.46 -35.79
C ARG A 261 -3.72 32.52 -36.01
N GLN A 262 -3.37 33.29 -34.98
CA GLN A 262 -2.31 34.30 -35.06
C GLN A 262 -0.98 33.67 -35.47
N SER A 263 -0.65 32.50 -34.91
CA SER A 263 0.57 31.75 -35.25
C SER A 263 0.60 31.32 -36.73
N VAL A 264 -0.51 30.75 -37.23
CA VAL A 264 -0.64 30.35 -38.65
C VAL A 264 -0.45 31.55 -39.58
N LEU A 265 -1.07 32.68 -39.28
CA LEU A 265 -0.91 33.92 -40.06
C LEU A 265 0.53 34.43 -40.04
N ALA A 266 1.22 34.36 -38.90
CA ALA A 266 2.60 34.82 -38.76
C ALA A 266 3.61 34.01 -39.60
N GLN A 267 3.35 32.73 -39.85
CA GLN A 267 4.22 31.84 -40.62
C GLN A 267 4.09 31.99 -42.14
N LEU A 268 3.02 32.62 -42.63
CA LEU A 268 2.80 32.80 -44.07
C LEU A 268 3.79 33.80 -44.68
N ARG A 269 4.63 33.35 -45.62
CA ARG A 269 5.65 34.16 -46.32
C ARG A 269 5.69 33.82 -47.82
N MET A 270 5.92 34.83 -48.66
CA MET A 270 6.12 34.65 -50.10
C MET A 270 7.49 34.03 -50.38
N PRO A 271 7.60 32.98 -51.23
CA PRO A 271 8.88 32.43 -51.63
C PRO A 271 9.75 33.45 -52.38
N ALA A 272 11.06 33.47 -52.10
CA ALA A 272 11.99 34.47 -52.62
C ALA A 272 12.14 34.50 -54.16
N ALA A 273 11.81 33.40 -54.85
CA ALA A 273 11.86 33.31 -56.31
C ALA A 273 10.69 34.03 -56.99
N VAL A 274 9.54 34.20 -56.32
CA VAL A 274 8.30 34.71 -56.92
C VAL A 274 8.46 36.09 -57.61
N PRO A 275 9.12 37.09 -57.00
CA PRO A 275 9.26 38.42 -57.61
C PRO A 275 10.01 38.42 -58.95
N THR A 276 10.91 37.46 -59.19
CA THR A 276 11.76 37.41 -60.40
C THR A 276 11.34 36.34 -61.41
N LEU A 277 10.37 35.47 -61.08
CA LEU A 277 9.92 34.39 -61.96
C LEU A 277 9.31 34.91 -63.27
N ALA A 278 8.56 36.02 -63.24
CA ALA A 278 7.95 36.58 -64.45
C ALA A 278 8.99 37.09 -65.46
N SER A 279 10.04 37.77 -64.98
CA SER A 279 11.16 38.21 -65.83
C SER A 279 12.01 37.04 -66.29
N ALA A 280 12.24 36.03 -65.45
CA ALA A 280 12.95 34.80 -65.82
C ALA A 280 12.22 34.01 -66.93
N ARG A 281 10.88 33.88 -66.86
CA ARG A 281 10.08 33.21 -67.91
C ARG A 281 10.20 33.93 -69.25
N ARG A 282 10.14 35.26 -69.25
CA ARG A 282 10.29 36.08 -70.46
C ARG A 282 11.69 35.92 -71.07
N ALA A 283 12.73 36.04 -70.26
CA ALA A 283 14.12 35.91 -70.72
C ALA A 283 14.41 34.51 -71.30
N ALA A 284 13.89 33.46 -70.67
CA ALA A 284 14.05 32.10 -71.18
C ALA A 284 13.30 31.88 -72.51
N ALA A 285 12.08 32.39 -72.65
CA ALA A 285 11.31 32.32 -73.89
C ALA A 285 11.98 33.09 -75.04
N GLU A 286 12.51 34.29 -74.77
CA GLU A 286 13.24 35.10 -75.74
C GLU A 286 14.55 34.41 -76.20
N SER A 287 15.26 33.77 -75.26
CA SER A 287 16.47 32.99 -75.57
C SER A 287 16.16 31.80 -76.48
N VAL A 288 15.10 31.04 -76.20
CA VAL A 288 14.65 29.93 -77.06
C VAL A 288 14.24 30.44 -78.45
N GLY A 289 13.51 31.55 -78.53
CA GLY A 289 13.11 32.16 -79.80
C GLY A 289 14.31 32.57 -80.66
N THR A 290 15.27 33.26 -80.05
CA THR A 290 16.50 33.74 -80.71
C THR A 290 17.33 32.57 -81.25
N LEU A 291 17.56 31.55 -80.42
CA LEU A 291 18.37 30.38 -80.80
C LEU A 291 17.66 29.49 -81.82
N THR A 292 16.32 29.45 -81.82
CA THR A 292 15.54 28.74 -82.84
C THR A 292 15.72 29.39 -84.21
N ALA A 293 15.68 30.72 -84.27
CA ALA A 293 15.94 31.47 -85.50
C ALA A 293 17.40 31.29 -85.98
N GLU A 294 18.37 31.28 -85.06
CA GLU A 294 19.78 31.03 -85.39
C GLU A 294 20.00 29.63 -85.98
N VAL A 295 19.41 28.59 -85.39
CA VAL A 295 19.49 27.22 -85.92
C VAL A 295 18.89 27.14 -87.33
N ALA A 296 17.72 27.73 -87.55
CA ALA A 296 17.06 27.71 -88.85
C ALA A 296 17.89 28.41 -89.96
N ALA A 297 18.57 29.52 -89.63
CA ALA A 297 19.45 30.21 -90.57
C ALA A 297 20.67 29.35 -90.94
N LEU A 298 21.35 28.77 -89.94
CA LEU A 298 22.53 27.92 -90.17
C LEU A 298 22.20 26.62 -90.91
N GLU A 299 21.00 26.06 -90.70
CA GLU A 299 20.52 24.89 -91.46
C GLU A 299 20.29 25.21 -92.94
N ALA A 300 19.83 26.42 -93.25
CA ALA A 300 19.74 26.89 -94.64
C ALA A 300 21.13 27.05 -95.27
N ASP A 301 22.09 27.64 -94.55
CA ASP A 301 23.48 27.78 -95.00
C ASP A 301 24.16 26.42 -95.24
N GLU A 302 23.92 25.43 -94.36
CA GLU A 302 24.40 24.05 -94.53
C GLU A 302 23.81 23.43 -95.80
N HIS A 303 22.51 23.58 -96.02
CA HIS A 303 21.85 23.07 -97.20
C HIS A 303 22.41 23.66 -98.49
N GLU A 304 22.59 24.99 -98.55
CA GLU A 304 23.16 25.70 -99.71
C GLU A 304 24.60 25.25 -99.99
N ALA A 305 25.43 25.08 -98.95
CA ALA A 305 26.81 24.63 -99.10
C ALA A 305 26.91 23.19 -99.65
N PHE A 306 26.02 22.28 -99.22
CA PHE A 306 25.97 20.91 -99.74
C PHE A 306 25.40 20.84 -101.17
N GLU A 307 24.41 21.67 -101.53
CA GLU A 307 23.94 21.77 -102.92
C GLU A 307 25.04 22.29 -103.85
N ALA A 308 25.79 23.32 -103.43
CA ALA A 308 26.91 23.84 -104.20
C ALA A 308 28.02 22.80 -104.43
N LEU A 309 28.32 21.96 -103.41
CA LEU A 309 29.26 20.85 -103.55
C LEU A 309 28.74 19.79 -104.52
N ALA A 310 27.45 19.42 -104.42
CA ALA A 310 26.83 18.44 -105.30
C ALA A 310 26.84 18.87 -106.78
N ALA A 311 26.64 20.17 -107.05
CA ALA A 311 26.66 20.73 -108.40
C ALA A 311 28.02 20.60 -109.11
N LEU A 312 29.12 20.48 -108.37
CA LEU A 312 30.47 20.39 -108.94
C LEU A 312 30.88 18.97 -109.36
N GLY A 313 30.08 17.95 -109.01
CA GLY A 313 30.25 16.56 -109.44
C GLY A 313 31.38 15.80 -108.74
N ASP A 314 31.65 14.57 -109.21
CA ASP A 314 32.64 13.68 -108.60
C ASP A 314 34.09 14.07 -108.94
N ARG A 315 34.94 14.07 -107.92
CA ARG A 315 36.38 14.34 -108.00
C ARG A 315 37.15 13.29 -108.82
N GLY A 316 36.61 12.08 -108.97
CA GLY A 316 37.26 10.96 -109.67
C GLY A 316 37.45 11.19 -111.17
N ALA A 317 36.43 11.72 -111.85
CA ALA A 317 36.43 11.91 -113.30
C ALA A 317 37.51 12.89 -113.82
N PRO A 318 37.64 14.13 -113.31
CA PRO A 318 38.66 15.06 -113.78
C PRO A 318 40.10 14.60 -113.46
N ARG A 319 40.29 13.88 -112.35
CA ARG A 319 41.59 13.31 -111.96
C ARG A 319 42.05 12.22 -112.93
N ALA A 320 41.14 11.35 -113.39
CA ALA A 320 41.44 10.30 -114.36
C ALA A 320 41.79 10.87 -115.75
N ALA A 321 41.09 11.91 -116.20
CA ALA A 321 41.34 12.57 -117.48
C ALA A 321 42.72 13.25 -117.55
N LEU A 322 43.19 13.86 -116.45
CA LEU A 322 44.51 14.47 -116.37
C LEU A 322 45.64 13.43 -116.58
N ALA A 323 45.50 12.25 -116.00
CA ALA A 323 46.46 11.16 -116.13
C ALA A 323 46.56 10.61 -117.58
N ALA A 324 45.46 10.62 -118.33
CA ALA A 324 45.45 10.19 -119.73
C ALA A 324 46.20 11.17 -120.66
N LEU A 325 46.15 12.48 -120.38
CA LEU A 325 46.91 13.49 -121.12
C LEU A 325 48.42 13.29 -120.96
N ASP A 326 48.88 13.04 -119.73
CA ASP A 326 50.30 12.78 -119.43
C ASP A 326 50.86 11.58 -120.22
N HIS A 327 50.06 10.52 -120.40
CA HIS A 327 50.47 9.33 -121.15
C HIS A 327 50.69 9.63 -122.64
N ARG A 328 49.78 10.42 -123.23
CA ARG A 328 49.80 10.74 -124.67
C ARG A 328 50.99 11.62 -125.07
N ASP A 329 51.37 12.57 -124.22
CA ASP A 329 52.50 13.46 -124.49
C ASP A 329 53.84 12.70 -124.51
N ARG A 330 53.97 11.63 -123.70
CA ARG A 330 55.15 10.74 -123.72
C ARG A 330 55.27 9.97 -125.04
N LEU A 331 54.18 9.35 -125.51
CA LEU A 331 54.17 8.56 -126.75
C LEU A 331 54.51 9.39 -128.00
N ARG A 332 54.06 10.65 -128.04
CA ARG A 332 54.39 11.59 -129.13
C ARG A 332 55.89 11.81 -129.29
N ALA A 333 56.61 11.99 -128.18
CA ALA A 333 58.05 12.21 -128.20
C ALA A 333 58.84 10.98 -128.67
N GLU A 334 58.36 9.76 -128.37
CA GLU A 334 58.99 8.51 -128.81
C GLU A 334 58.81 8.27 -130.30
N THR A 335 57.59 8.51 -130.82
CA THR A 335 57.27 8.36 -132.23
C THR A 335 58.13 9.26 -133.13
N ALA A 336 58.32 10.52 -132.72
CA ALA A 336 59.15 11.47 -133.47
C ALA A 336 60.62 11.01 -133.60
N ARG A 337 61.18 10.40 -132.54
CA ARG A 337 62.56 9.88 -132.55
C ARG A 337 62.72 8.69 -133.49
N ALA A 338 61.77 7.77 -133.52
CA ALA A 338 61.82 6.59 -134.39
C ALA A 338 61.72 6.95 -135.88
N ARG A 339 60.86 7.92 -136.25
CA ARG A 339 60.78 8.44 -137.64
C ARG A 339 62.10 8.97 -138.16
N ALA A 340 62.82 9.75 -137.34
CA ALA A 340 64.10 10.32 -137.73
C ALA A 340 65.17 9.25 -138.02
N ALA A 341 65.20 8.17 -137.23
CA ALA A 341 66.12 7.06 -137.43
C ALA A 341 65.84 6.29 -138.74
N ALA A 342 64.56 6.05 -139.05
CA ALA A 342 64.16 5.38 -140.30
C ALA A 342 64.59 6.15 -141.55
N ALA A 343 64.39 7.47 -141.56
CA ALA A 343 64.78 8.32 -142.69
C ALA A 343 66.30 8.30 -142.95
N SER A 344 67.12 8.31 -141.88
CA SER A 344 68.57 8.26 -142.00
C SER A 344 69.08 6.92 -142.56
N ALA A 345 68.48 5.80 -142.14
CA ALA A 345 68.88 4.48 -142.63
C ALA A 345 68.54 4.26 -144.11
N ALA A 346 67.40 4.78 -144.58
CA ALA A 346 67.00 4.70 -145.98
C ALA A 346 67.96 5.44 -146.93
N ALA A 347 68.41 6.64 -146.57
CA ALA A 347 69.35 7.42 -147.38
C ALA A 347 70.72 6.71 -147.55
N SER A 348 71.16 5.96 -146.54
CA SER A 348 72.43 5.22 -146.58
C SER A 348 72.38 4.01 -147.53
N LEU A 349 71.22 3.34 -147.61
CA LEU A 349 70.99 2.22 -148.54
C LEU A 349 71.08 2.66 -150.01
N GLU A 350 70.47 3.79 -150.34
CA GLU A 350 70.45 4.34 -151.71
C GLU A 350 71.87 4.67 -152.22
N GLY A 351 72.72 5.24 -151.36
CA GLY A 351 74.12 5.53 -151.71
C GLY A 351 74.94 4.27 -152.03
N LEU A 352 74.80 3.22 -151.23
CA LEU A 352 75.54 1.97 -151.42
C LEU A 352 75.05 1.14 -152.61
N ALA A 353 73.80 1.32 -153.05
CA ALA A 353 73.27 0.69 -154.25
C ALA A 353 73.99 1.19 -155.51
N GLY A 354 74.29 2.50 -155.58
CA GLY A 354 75.05 3.10 -156.68
C GLY A 354 76.49 2.59 -156.78
N GLU A 355 77.15 2.41 -155.64
CA GLU A 355 78.51 1.86 -155.58
C GLU A 355 78.57 0.40 -156.07
N LEU A 356 77.59 -0.42 -155.68
CA LEU A 356 77.48 -1.81 -156.12
C LEU A 356 77.32 -1.91 -157.64
N ALA A 357 76.38 -1.16 -158.23
CA ALA A 357 76.15 -1.18 -159.67
C ALA A 357 77.43 -0.82 -160.46
N THR A 358 78.19 0.16 -159.99
CA THR A 358 79.44 0.59 -160.62
C THR A 358 80.51 -0.51 -160.57
N ALA A 359 80.66 -1.17 -159.41
CA ALA A 359 81.67 -2.22 -159.24
C ALA A 359 81.39 -3.46 -160.11
N GLU A 360 80.12 -3.81 -160.32
CA GLU A 360 79.73 -4.94 -161.19
C GLU A 360 79.99 -4.67 -162.68
N GLN A 361 79.75 -3.44 -163.15
CA GLN A 361 80.06 -3.05 -164.54
C GLN A 361 81.56 -3.16 -164.85
N VAL A 362 82.42 -2.73 -163.92
CA VAL A 362 83.88 -2.82 -164.09
C VAL A 362 84.36 -4.27 -164.15
N LEU A 363 83.72 -5.16 -163.38
CA LEU A 363 83.99 -6.59 -163.44
C LEU A 363 83.64 -7.18 -164.80
N ALA A 364 82.43 -6.91 -165.30
CA ALA A 364 81.97 -7.41 -166.59
C ALA A 364 82.89 -6.94 -167.73
N ALA A 365 83.31 -5.67 -167.72
CA ALA A 365 84.23 -5.12 -168.72
C ALA A 365 85.62 -5.80 -168.72
N ALA A 366 86.13 -6.16 -167.54
CA ALA A 366 87.42 -6.84 -167.42
C ALA A 366 87.36 -8.31 -167.91
N GLU A 367 86.22 -8.98 -167.78
CA GLU A 367 86.01 -10.33 -168.29
C GLU A 367 85.98 -10.34 -169.83
N ASP A 368 85.20 -9.45 -170.44
CA ASP A 368 85.05 -9.35 -171.89
C ASP A 368 86.39 -9.04 -172.61
N GLN A 369 87.18 -8.13 -172.05
CA GLN A 369 88.49 -7.79 -172.62
C GLN A 369 89.48 -8.95 -172.60
N ARG A 370 89.42 -9.79 -171.56
CA ARG A 370 90.25 -10.99 -171.44
C ARG A 370 89.85 -12.05 -172.47
N GLU A 371 88.56 -12.22 -172.71
CA GLU A 371 88.01 -13.14 -173.72
C GLU A 371 88.49 -12.74 -175.13
N ARG A 372 88.37 -11.46 -175.49
CA ARG A 372 88.82 -10.92 -176.79
C ARG A 372 90.31 -11.17 -177.07
N LEU A 373 91.17 -10.99 -176.07
CA LEU A 373 92.61 -11.22 -176.21
C LEU A 373 92.96 -12.70 -176.40
N ARG A 374 92.18 -13.61 -175.80
CA ARG A 374 92.33 -15.04 -176.00
C ARG A 374 92.04 -15.44 -177.45
N ASP A 375 90.96 -14.90 -178.02
CA ASP A 375 90.56 -15.19 -179.39
C ASP A 375 91.56 -14.65 -180.42
N ALA A 376 92.13 -13.47 -180.17
CA ALA A 376 93.12 -12.84 -181.06
C ALA A 376 94.41 -13.67 -181.24
N HIS A 377 94.84 -14.41 -180.21
CA HIS A 377 96.06 -15.23 -180.22
C HIS A 377 95.79 -16.71 -180.53
N ALA A 378 94.69 -17.03 -181.22
CA ALA A 378 94.25 -18.39 -181.52
C ALA A 378 95.32 -19.25 -182.22
N ALA A 379 96.12 -18.67 -183.12
CA ALA A 379 97.20 -19.39 -183.81
C ALA A 379 98.32 -19.85 -182.86
N ALA A 380 98.74 -18.99 -181.92
CA ALA A 380 99.74 -19.32 -180.90
C ALA A 380 99.23 -20.40 -179.93
N HIS A 381 97.92 -20.43 -179.70
CA HIS A 381 97.25 -21.45 -178.91
C HIS A 381 97.07 -22.78 -179.67
N LEU A 382 96.95 -22.74 -181.01
CA LEU A 382 96.78 -23.93 -181.86
C LEU A 382 98.08 -24.75 -181.97
N VAL A 383 99.25 -24.10 -181.98
CA VAL A 383 100.57 -24.75 -182.09
C VAL A 383 100.80 -25.79 -180.98
N GLY A 384 100.31 -25.54 -179.76
CA GLY A 384 100.39 -26.50 -178.66
C GLY A 384 99.58 -27.79 -178.85
N ARG A 385 98.78 -27.86 -179.93
CA ARG A 385 97.87 -28.98 -180.23
C ARG A 385 98.23 -29.76 -181.52
N LEU A 386 99.30 -29.39 -182.24
CA LEU A 386 99.72 -30.04 -183.50
C LEU A 386 100.80 -31.12 -183.25
N ALA A 387 100.80 -32.21 -184.04
CA ALA A 387 101.75 -33.33 -183.95
C ALA A 387 102.39 -33.68 -185.33
N VAL A 388 103.68 -34.07 -185.33
CA VAL A 388 104.43 -34.43 -186.56
C VAL A 388 103.91 -35.77 -187.11
N GLY A 389 103.65 -35.85 -188.42
CA GLY A 389 103.13 -37.04 -189.11
C GLY A 389 101.61 -37.05 -189.37
N GLU A 390 100.83 -36.21 -188.67
CA GLU A 390 99.40 -36.05 -188.96
C GLU A 390 99.16 -35.09 -190.14
N PRO A 391 98.09 -35.30 -190.94
CA PRO A 391 97.75 -34.37 -192.02
C PRO A 391 97.39 -33.02 -191.41
N CYS A 392 98.07 -31.97 -191.87
CA CYS A 392 97.81 -30.62 -191.44
C CYS A 392 96.31 -30.29 -191.62
N PRO A 393 95.59 -29.86 -190.56
CA PRO A 393 94.14 -29.63 -190.64
C PRO A 393 93.76 -28.51 -191.62
N VAL A 394 94.74 -27.73 -192.09
CA VAL A 394 94.56 -26.65 -193.07
C VAL A 394 94.91 -27.12 -194.49
N CYS A 395 96.10 -27.66 -194.72
CA CYS A 395 96.59 -27.98 -196.08
C CYS A 395 96.69 -29.48 -196.41
N ARG A 396 96.32 -30.35 -195.47
CA ARG A 396 96.27 -31.83 -195.55
C ARG A 396 97.58 -32.54 -195.92
N HIS A 397 98.67 -31.79 -196.06
CA HIS A 397 100.00 -32.38 -196.19
C HIS A 397 100.48 -32.93 -194.84
N PRO A 398 101.18 -34.08 -194.85
CA PRO A 398 101.83 -34.59 -193.64
C PRO A 398 102.86 -33.59 -193.14
N ILE A 399 102.73 -33.19 -191.88
CA ILE A 399 103.62 -32.20 -191.27
C ILE A 399 104.96 -32.87 -190.97
N SER A 400 106.05 -32.35 -191.55
CA SER A 400 107.40 -32.90 -191.43
C SER A 400 108.27 -32.22 -190.36
N GLN A 401 107.94 -30.99 -189.94
CA GLN A 401 108.61 -30.32 -188.81
C GLN A 401 107.69 -29.26 -188.17
N LEU A 402 107.66 -29.19 -186.83
CA LEU A 402 106.85 -28.24 -186.05
C LEU A 402 107.65 -26.97 -185.69
N PRO A 403 107.07 -25.76 -185.89
CA PRO A 403 107.68 -24.52 -185.45
C PRO A 403 107.53 -24.32 -183.93
N ARG A 404 108.57 -23.82 -183.26
CA ARG A 404 108.52 -23.39 -181.84
C ARG A 404 108.30 -21.86 -181.76
N HIS A 405 107.30 -21.45 -180.97
CA HIS A 405 106.98 -20.04 -180.64
C HIS A 405 106.79 -19.83 -179.12
N GLU A 406 107.23 -18.69 -178.58
CA GLU A 406 106.96 -18.25 -177.19
C GLU A 406 105.62 -17.49 -177.07
N PRO A 407 104.95 -17.49 -175.89
CA PRO A 407 103.64 -16.88 -175.70
C PRO A 407 103.63 -15.33 -175.43
N PRO A 408 102.53 -14.61 -175.76
CA PRO A 408 102.47 -13.13 -175.73
C PRO A 408 102.37 -12.49 -174.32
N ALA A 409 102.93 -11.30 -174.13
CA ALA A 409 103.01 -10.59 -172.85
C ALA A 409 101.68 -9.96 -172.36
N ASP A 410 100.77 -9.71 -173.29
CA ASP A 410 99.52 -8.97 -173.16
C ASP A 410 98.42 -9.72 -172.39
N MET A 411 98.49 -11.06 -172.32
CA MET A 411 97.52 -11.88 -171.59
C MET A 411 97.67 -11.78 -170.05
N ARG A 412 98.91 -11.65 -169.54
CA ARG A 412 99.17 -11.57 -168.08
C ARG A 412 98.61 -10.29 -167.46
N THR A 413 98.55 -9.21 -168.24
CA THR A 413 98.03 -7.92 -167.78
C THR A 413 96.51 -7.97 -167.59
N ALA A 414 95.79 -8.63 -168.52
CA ALA A 414 94.33 -8.79 -168.43
C ALA A 414 93.90 -9.62 -167.21
N ASP A 415 94.63 -10.68 -166.87
CA ASP A 415 94.33 -11.52 -165.68
C ASP A 415 94.41 -10.72 -164.37
N ARG A 416 95.37 -9.80 -164.22
CA ARG A 416 95.46 -8.94 -163.01
C ARG A 416 94.30 -7.96 -162.91
N VAL A 417 93.90 -7.35 -164.03
CA VAL A 417 92.78 -6.38 -164.06
C VAL A 417 91.48 -7.06 -163.64
N LEU A 418 91.23 -8.27 -164.12
CA LEU A 418 90.07 -9.07 -163.74
C LEU A 418 90.04 -9.41 -162.24
N ALA A 419 91.17 -9.83 -161.67
CA ALA A 419 91.26 -10.12 -160.24
C ALA A 419 90.91 -8.90 -159.37
N GLY A 420 91.45 -7.71 -159.73
CA GLY A 420 91.16 -6.47 -159.01
C GLY A 420 89.73 -5.93 -159.21
N ALA A 421 89.04 -6.31 -160.29
CA ALA A 421 87.64 -5.96 -160.49
C ALA A 421 86.70 -6.87 -159.67
N ARG A 422 87.01 -8.17 -159.55
CA ARG A 422 86.22 -9.13 -158.74
C ARG A 422 86.17 -8.74 -157.26
N GLU A 423 87.31 -8.39 -156.68
CA GLU A 423 87.39 -8.04 -155.26
C GLU A 423 86.58 -6.77 -154.91
N ARG A 424 86.55 -5.79 -155.83
CA ARG A 424 85.74 -4.56 -155.67
C ARG A 424 84.24 -4.85 -155.68
N ALA A 425 83.76 -5.67 -156.63
CA ALA A 425 82.36 -6.05 -156.69
C ALA A 425 81.90 -6.82 -155.43
N GLN A 426 82.74 -7.71 -154.90
CA GLN A 426 82.42 -8.48 -153.70
C GLN A 426 82.28 -7.59 -152.45
N ARG A 427 83.15 -6.60 -152.27
CA ARG A 427 83.05 -5.63 -151.16
C ARG A 427 81.77 -4.80 -151.24
N ALA A 428 81.42 -4.31 -152.42
CA ALA A 428 80.23 -3.50 -152.61
C ALA A 428 78.93 -4.28 -152.31
N ARG A 429 78.86 -5.57 -152.68
CA ARG A 429 77.71 -6.44 -152.36
C ARG A 429 77.49 -6.59 -150.85
N ALA A 430 78.56 -6.82 -150.11
CA ALA A 430 78.49 -6.97 -148.65
C ALA A 430 78.04 -5.68 -147.94
N ALA A 431 78.49 -4.51 -148.43
CA ALA A 431 78.10 -3.22 -147.87
C ALA A 431 76.61 -2.91 -148.09
N HIS A 432 76.09 -3.15 -149.31
CA HIS A 432 74.67 -2.95 -149.63
C HIS A 432 73.74 -3.81 -148.77
N ALA A 433 74.02 -5.12 -148.66
CA ALA A 433 73.19 -6.05 -147.88
C ALA A 433 73.08 -5.66 -146.40
N LYS A 434 74.15 -5.10 -145.81
CA LYS A 434 74.14 -4.62 -144.42
C LYS A 434 73.26 -3.36 -144.24
N ALA A 435 73.31 -2.44 -145.20
CA ALA A 435 72.49 -1.24 -145.16
C ALA A 435 71.00 -1.54 -145.33
N GLU A 436 70.67 -2.53 -146.15
CA GLU A 436 69.29 -2.95 -146.43
C GLU A 436 68.58 -3.46 -145.16
N ALA A 437 69.26 -4.32 -144.39
CA ALA A 437 68.73 -4.84 -143.13
C ALA A 437 68.48 -3.71 -142.09
N SER A 438 69.39 -2.73 -142.02
CA SER A 438 69.27 -1.59 -141.09
C SER A 438 68.09 -0.67 -141.42
N ALA A 439 67.86 -0.41 -142.71
CA ALA A 439 66.73 0.41 -143.17
C ALA A 439 65.39 -0.25 -142.86
N SER A 440 65.26 -1.56 -143.10
CA SER A 440 64.03 -2.32 -142.83
C SER A 440 63.65 -2.32 -141.35
N MET A 441 64.62 -2.51 -140.44
CA MET A 441 64.35 -2.51 -138.99
C MET A 441 63.85 -1.16 -138.49
N SER A 442 64.52 -0.08 -138.90
CA SER A 442 64.18 1.27 -138.43
C SER A 442 62.81 1.72 -138.94
N ALA A 443 62.44 1.37 -140.16
CA ALA A 443 61.11 1.65 -140.72
C ALA A 443 59.98 0.92 -139.96
N THR A 444 60.20 -0.35 -139.60
CA THR A 444 59.21 -1.15 -138.85
C THR A 444 58.95 -0.56 -137.46
N GLN A 445 60.00 -0.11 -136.77
CA GLN A 445 59.87 0.49 -135.45
C GLN A 445 59.11 1.82 -135.47
N ALA A 446 59.33 2.67 -136.49
CA ALA A 446 58.60 3.92 -136.64
C ALA A 446 57.10 3.67 -136.88
N ALA A 447 56.75 2.74 -137.76
CA ALA A 447 55.36 2.42 -138.08
C ALA A 447 54.57 1.90 -136.86
N ARG A 448 55.20 1.10 -136.00
CA ARG A 448 54.55 0.58 -134.77
C ARG A 448 54.17 1.71 -133.81
N LEU A 449 55.11 2.61 -133.50
CA LEU A 449 54.88 3.70 -132.55
C LEU A 449 53.85 4.71 -133.09
N GLU A 450 53.81 4.92 -134.40
CA GLU A 450 52.79 5.75 -135.05
C GLU A 450 51.38 5.16 -134.89
N SER A 451 51.23 3.84 -135.02
CA SER A 451 49.96 3.18 -134.81
C SER A 451 49.49 3.28 -133.36
N GLU A 452 50.40 3.13 -132.39
CA GLU A 452 50.06 3.26 -130.96
C GLU A 452 49.65 4.70 -130.60
N LEU A 453 50.32 5.71 -131.17
CA LEU A 453 49.95 7.11 -130.97
C LEU A 453 48.60 7.47 -131.62
N ALA A 454 48.29 6.90 -132.78
CA ALA A 454 47.02 7.13 -133.49
C ALA A 454 45.81 6.50 -132.78
N ALA A 455 46.03 5.45 -131.98
CA ALA A 455 44.98 4.79 -131.22
C ALA A 455 44.52 5.58 -129.97
N LEU A 456 45.24 6.62 -129.56
CA LEU A 456 44.89 7.43 -128.39
C LEU A 456 43.83 8.50 -128.72
N PRO A 457 42.81 8.68 -127.85
CA PRO A 457 41.75 9.67 -128.06
C PRO A 457 42.26 11.13 -128.07
N ALA A 458 41.44 12.04 -128.60
CA ALA A 458 41.73 13.46 -128.67
C ALA A 458 41.95 14.07 -127.25
N PRO A 459 42.84 15.08 -127.11
CA PRO A 459 43.14 15.65 -125.80
C PRO A 459 42.00 16.54 -125.30
N GLY A 460 41.70 16.44 -124.01
CA GLY A 460 41.02 17.50 -123.26
C GLY A 460 41.97 18.64 -122.86
N ASP A 461 41.41 19.73 -122.32
CA ASP A 461 42.17 20.86 -121.79
C ASP A 461 42.63 20.58 -120.34
N ARG A 462 43.94 20.70 -120.09
CA ARG A 462 44.55 20.48 -118.77
C ARG A 462 44.09 21.52 -117.75
N ALA A 463 43.99 22.79 -118.16
CA ALA A 463 43.69 23.90 -117.25
C ALA A 463 42.26 23.81 -116.69
N ASP A 464 41.29 23.38 -117.51
CA ASP A 464 39.89 23.20 -117.08
C ASP A 464 39.76 22.08 -116.04
N LEU A 465 40.49 20.98 -116.21
CA LEU A 465 40.47 19.85 -115.28
C LEU A 465 41.06 20.20 -113.91
N GLU A 466 42.14 20.97 -113.88
CA GLU A 466 42.77 21.44 -112.63
C GLU A 466 41.89 22.47 -111.90
N ALA A 467 41.25 23.38 -112.63
CA ALA A 467 40.33 24.38 -112.07
C ALA A 467 39.10 23.73 -111.41
N ARG A 468 38.52 22.70 -112.04
CA ARG A 468 37.37 21.95 -111.47
C ARG A 468 37.73 21.24 -110.16
N LEU A 469 38.92 20.64 -110.07
CA LEU A 469 39.37 19.97 -108.84
C LEU A 469 39.56 20.95 -107.68
N ALA A 470 40.06 22.16 -107.95
CA ALA A 470 40.19 23.20 -106.94
C ALA A 470 38.83 23.73 -106.45
N ALA A 471 37.85 23.87 -107.36
CA ALA A 471 36.49 24.28 -107.01
C ALA A 471 35.80 23.25 -106.09
N ILE A 472 35.92 21.96 -106.39
CA ILE A 472 35.35 20.87 -105.56
C ILE A 472 35.94 20.89 -104.14
N ALA A 473 37.26 21.08 -104.00
CA ALA A 473 37.91 21.10 -102.69
C ALA A 473 37.46 22.28 -101.81
N LYS A 474 37.24 23.46 -102.40
CA LYS A 474 36.76 24.64 -101.68
C LYS A 474 35.31 24.49 -101.22
N ALA A 475 34.45 23.89 -102.04
CA ALA A 475 33.06 23.65 -101.68
C ALA A 475 32.91 22.61 -100.54
N ASP A 476 33.77 21.60 -100.50
CA ASP A 476 33.79 20.56 -99.45
C ASP A 476 34.16 21.12 -98.07
N GLU A 477 35.12 22.06 -98.03
CA GLU A 477 35.50 22.77 -96.81
C GLU A 477 34.35 23.62 -96.25
N LEU A 478 33.65 24.37 -97.12
CA LEU A 478 32.51 25.20 -96.74
C LEU A 478 31.34 24.36 -96.20
N ALA A 479 31.02 23.24 -96.85
CA ALA A 479 29.97 22.33 -96.38
C ALA A 479 30.28 21.74 -95.00
N THR A 480 31.56 21.40 -94.74
CA THR A 480 32.01 20.89 -93.44
C THR A 480 31.92 21.96 -92.34
N GLN A 481 32.28 23.20 -92.65
CA GLN A 481 32.16 24.33 -91.72
C GLN A 481 30.70 24.61 -91.35
N ALA A 482 29.80 24.67 -92.34
CA ALA A 482 28.38 24.92 -92.12
C ALA A 482 27.74 23.84 -91.22
N ARG A 483 28.02 22.56 -91.49
CA ARG A 483 27.58 21.43 -90.65
C ARG A 483 28.01 21.55 -89.19
N SER A 484 29.24 22.00 -88.96
CA SER A 484 29.77 22.18 -87.60
C SER A 484 29.04 23.31 -86.84
N ALA A 485 28.70 24.39 -87.53
CA ALA A 485 27.98 25.53 -86.97
C ALA A 485 26.54 25.16 -86.57
N VAL A 486 25.83 24.40 -87.42
CA VAL A 486 24.48 23.88 -87.11
C VAL A 486 24.49 23.03 -85.84
N ARG A 487 25.47 22.12 -85.71
CA ARG A 487 25.59 21.25 -84.52
C ARG A 487 25.79 22.06 -83.23
N ALA A 488 26.62 23.11 -83.26
CA ALA A 488 26.86 23.96 -82.10
C ALA A 488 25.63 24.82 -81.73
N ALA A 489 24.89 25.32 -82.72
CA ALA A 489 23.67 26.08 -82.49
C ALA A 489 22.53 25.22 -81.91
N ARG A 490 22.38 23.96 -82.39
CA ARG A 490 21.40 23.01 -81.83
C ARG A 490 21.66 22.70 -80.35
N GLY A 491 22.93 22.52 -79.95
CA GLY A 491 23.28 22.31 -78.54
C GLY A 491 22.87 23.48 -77.64
N ARG A 492 23.16 24.73 -78.06
CA ARG A 492 22.73 25.93 -77.33
C ARG A 492 21.20 26.04 -77.22
N LEU A 493 20.47 25.67 -78.26
CA LEU A 493 19.00 25.66 -78.26
C LEU A 493 18.43 24.63 -77.26
N GLU A 494 19.03 23.44 -77.15
CA GLU A 494 18.63 22.44 -76.17
C GLU A 494 18.83 22.94 -74.73
N ASP A 495 19.97 23.56 -74.42
CA ASP A 495 20.24 24.15 -73.11
C ASP A 495 19.23 25.24 -72.75
N ALA A 496 18.89 26.12 -73.70
CA ALA A 496 17.90 27.17 -73.51
C ALA A 496 16.48 26.62 -73.26
N ARG A 497 16.10 25.53 -73.94
CA ARG A 497 14.82 24.83 -73.71
C ARG A 497 14.77 24.23 -72.31
N ALA A 498 15.83 23.56 -71.87
CA ALA A 498 15.91 22.99 -70.53
C ALA A 498 15.79 24.08 -69.43
N ALA A 499 16.44 25.23 -69.63
CA ALA A 499 16.32 26.38 -68.73
C ALA A 499 14.88 26.93 -68.68
N ALA A 500 14.20 27.05 -69.82
CA ALA A 500 12.80 27.48 -69.87
C ALA A 500 11.86 26.52 -69.13
N GLU A 501 12.03 25.20 -69.31
CA GLU A 501 11.25 24.18 -68.60
C GLU A 501 11.48 24.21 -67.08
N GLN A 502 12.71 24.50 -66.63
CA GLN A 502 13.01 24.64 -65.21
C GLN A 502 12.28 25.84 -64.60
N VAL A 503 12.29 26.99 -65.27
CA VAL A 503 11.59 28.19 -64.79
C VAL A 503 10.07 27.97 -64.75
N GLU A 504 9.51 27.26 -65.74
CA GLU A 504 8.08 26.94 -65.74
C GLU A 504 7.69 26.01 -64.58
N ARG A 505 8.50 24.98 -64.29
CA ARG A 505 8.30 24.10 -63.11
C ARG A 505 8.38 24.88 -61.79
N GLN A 506 9.27 25.86 -61.69
CA GLN A 506 9.35 26.72 -60.50
C GLN A 506 8.10 27.59 -60.34
N ALA A 507 7.57 28.14 -61.45
CA ALA A 507 6.32 28.89 -61.44
C ALA A 507 5.12 28.03 -61.00
N GLU A 508 5.01 26.80 -61.51
CA GLU A 508 3.93 25.88 -61.13
C GLU A 508 4.01 25.47 -59.64
N THR A 509 5.23 25.19 -59.16
CA THR A 509 5.45 24.85 -57.74
C THR A 509 5.07 26.01 -56.83
N ALA A 510 5.38 27.25 -57.22
CA ALA A 510 5.02 28.43 -56.47
C ALA A 510 3.51 28.71 -56.48
N TRP A 511 2.79 28.38 -57.58
CA TRP A 511 1.32 28.39 -57.61
C TRP A 511 0.71 27.38 -56.65
N ARG A 512 1.17 26.13 -56.65
CA ARG A 512 0.68 25.10 -55.72
C ARG A 512 0.94 25.45 -54.26
N THR A 513 2.08 26.10 -53.99
CA THR A 513 2.42 26.58 -52.64
C THR A 513 1.44 27.66 -52.20
N LEU A 514 1.07 28.58 -53.09
CA LEU A 514 0.08 29.63 -52.84
C LEU A 514 -1.32 29.06 -52.58
N GLU A 515 -1.77 28.13 -53.42
CA GLU A 515 -3.06 27.44 -53.28
C GLU A 515 -3.14 26.68 -51.95
N SER A 516 -2.14 25.85 -51.65
CA SER A 516 -2.06 25.12 -50.38
C SER A 516 -2.00 26.03 -49.14
N ALA A 517 -1.34 27.18 -49.25
CA ALA A 517 -1.29 28.15 -48.17
C ALA A 517 -2.67 28.79 -47.94
N ARG A 518 -3.38 29.18 -49.01
CA ARG A 518 -4.74 29.71 -48.93
C ARG A 518 -5.74 28.68 -48.39
N ASP A 519 -5.68 27.44 -48.86
CA ASP A 519 -6.64 26.41 -48.45
C ASP A 519 -6.53 26.09 -46.96
N ARG A 520 -5.30 26.06 -46.42
CA ARG A 520 -5.08 25.94 -44.97
C ARG A 520 -5.71 27.10 -44.20
N LEU A 521 -5.61 28.32 -44.74
CA LEU A 521 -6.18 29.52 -44.13
C LEU A 521 -7.71 29.55 -44.19
N LEU A 522 -8.33 28.91 -45.20
CA LEU A 522 -9.79 28.74 -45.28
C LEU A 522 -10.32 27.81 -44.18
N VAL A 523 -9.58 26.76 -43.84
CA VAL A 523 -9.97 25.81 -42.77
C VAL A 523 -9.82 26.43 -41.37
N SER A 524 -8.80 27.25 -41.15
CA SER A 524 -8.59 27.97 -39.88
C SER A 524 -9.29 29.34 -39.80
N GLY A 525 -10.04 29.70 -40.85
CA GLY A 525 -10.60 31.04 -41.07
C GLY A 525 -11.93 31.28 -40.35
N THR A 526 -12.27 32.55 -40.17
CA THR A 526 -13.60 33.01 -39.74
C THR A 526 -14.40 33.25 -41.00
N GLN A 527 -15.70 32.96 -41.00
CA GLN A 527 -16.53 33.14 -42.19
C GLN A 527 -16.63 34.61 -42.64
N ASP A 528 -16.39 35.56 -41.74
CA ASP A 528 -16.61 36.99 -41.97
C ASP A 528 -15.48 37.69 -42.77
N ASP A 529 -14.27 37.15 -42.83
CA ASP A 529 -13.14 37.73 -43.60
C ASP A 529 -12.26 36.63 -44.21
N PRO A 530 -12.73 35.94 -45.28
CA PRO A 530 -11.98 34.86 -45.91
C PRO A 530 -10.80 35.39 -46.74
N PRO A 531 -9.73 34.58 -46.92
CA PRO A 531 -8.63 34.94 -47.81
C PRO A 531 -9.12 35.18 -49.25
N PRO A 532 -8.50 36.13 -49.98
CA PRO A 532 -8.95 36.54 -51.31
C PRO A 532 -8.94 35.36 -52.30
N PRO A 533 -9.82 35.37 -53.33
CA PRO A 533 -9.79 34.37 -54.39
C PRO A 533 -8.51 34.46 -55.21
N LEU A 534 -7.97 33.31 -55.63
CA LEU A 534 -6.77 33.25 -56.47
C LEU A 534 -7.16 33.29 -57.94
N VAL A 535 -6.58 34.22 -58.70
CA VAL A 535 -6.68 34.30 -60.15
C VAL A 535 -5.31 33.97 -60.75
N ARG A 536 -5.21 32.93 -61.59
CA ARG A 536 -3.95 32.45 -62.20
C ARG A 536 -3.44 33.32 -63.35
N GLU A 537 -3.39 34.63 -63.14
CA GLU A 537 -2.88 35.62 -64.11
C GLU A 537 -1.45 36.07 -63.76
N ASP A 538 -1.24 36.49 -62.51
CA ASP A 538 0.04 36.98 -62.02
C ASP A 538 0.32 36.42 -60.63
N LEU A 539 1.32 35.54 -60.55
CA LEU A 539 1.73 34.87 -59.32
C LEU A 539 2.25 35.85 -58.26
N HIS A 540 2.98 36.88 -58.65
CA HIS A 540 3.52 37.86 -57.73
C HIS A 540 2.41 38.74 -57.16
N ARG A 541 1.46 39.16 -58.02
CA ARG A 541 0.27 39.87 -57.58
C ARG A 541 -0.58 39.02 -56.63
N ALA A 542 -0.82 37.76 -56.96
CA ALA A 542 -1.63 36.86 -56.12
C ALA A 542 -0.99 36.61 -54.74
N TRP A 543 0.33 36.46 -54.67
CA TRP A 543 1.05 36.43 -53.38
C TRP A 543 0.94 37.75 -52.62
N THR A 544 1.07 38.89 -53.31
CA THR A 544 0.98 40.22 -52.70
C THR A 544 -0.41 40.49 -52.11
N GLU A 545 -1.46 40.12 -52.83
CA GLU A 545 -2.84 40.25 -52.36
C GLU A 545 -3.11 39.36 -51.13
N LEU A 546 -2.64 38.10 -51.14
CA LEU A 546 -2.76 37.20 -49.99
C LEU A 546 -1.98 37.72 -48.76
N LEU A 547 -0.77 38.25 -48.95
CA LEU A 547 0.02 38.83 -47.86
C LEU A 547 -0.60 40.12 -47.31
N GLY A 548 -1.19 40.95 -48.17
CA GLY A 548 -1.93 42.14 -47.74
C GLY A 548 -3.18 41.79 -46.93
N TRP A 549 -3.88 40.71 -47.29
CA TRP A 549 -4.95 40.15 -46.45
C TRP A 549 -4.40 39.60 -45.12
N ARG A 550 -3.32 38.81 -45.15
CA ARG A 550 -2.66 38.27 -43.94
C ARG A 550 -2.34 39.36 -42.94
N ASP A 551 -1.81 40.51 -43.38
CA ASP A 551 -1.42 41.59 -42.48
C ASP A 551 -2.63 42.21 -41.77
N ARG A 552 -3.75 42.41 -42.49
CA ARG A 552 -5.01 42.86 -41.88
C ARG A 552 -5.61 41.81 -40.93
N ALA A 553 -5.64 40.55 -41.37
CA ALA A 553 -6.15 39.44 -40.56
C ALA A 553 -5.30 39.22 -39.29
N ALA A 554 -3.98 39.40 -39.38
CA ALA A 554 -3.07 39.31 -38.24
C ALA A 554 -3.26 40.46 -37.25
N GLU A 555 -3.54 41.68 -37.73
CA GLU A 555 -3.91 42.80 -36.87
C GLU A 555 -5.21 42.53 -36.13
N SER A 556 -6.24 42.06 -36.83
CA SER A 556 -7.51 41.69 -36.21
C SER A 556 -7.35 40.55 -35.20
N ALA A 557 -6.54 39.54 -35.51
CA ALA A 557 -6.28 38.42 -34.58
C ALA A 557 -5.50 38.89 -33.34
N ARG A 558 -4.56 39.83 -33.48
CA ARG A 558 -3.85 40.46 -32.34
C ARG A 558 -4.82 41.21 -31.42
N ALA A 559 -5.69 42.03 -32.00
CA ALA A 559 -6.69 42.78 -31.25
C ALA A 559 -7.67 41.84 -30.52
N ALA A 560 -8.13 40.78 -31.20
CA ALA A 560 -8.99 39.76 -30.60
C ALA A 560 -8.29 39.01 -29.46
N LEU A 561 -7.01 38.64 -29.62
CA LEU A 561 -6.26 37.96 -28.57
C LEU A 561 -6.09 38.86 -27.33
N ALA A 562 -5.74 40.13 -27.52
CA ALA A 562 -5.63 41.10 -26.43
C ALA A 562 -6.98 41.29 -25.70
N ALA A 563 -8.10 41.33 -26.43
CA ALA A 563 -9.43 41.38 -25.83
C ALA A 563 -9.75 40.12 -25.02
N ARG A 564 -9.41 38.92 -25.53
CA ARG A 564 -9.58 37.65 -24.78
C ARG A 564 -8.69 37.58 -23.54
N ASP A 565 -7.45 38.05 -23.63
CA ASP A 565 -6.52 38.16 -22.49
C ASP A 565 -7.10 39.04 -21.38
N GLU A 566 -7.63 40.21 -21.74
CA GLU A 566 -8.29 41.13 -20.81
C GLU A 566 -9.56 40.52 -20.19
N GLU A 567 -10.42 39.88 -20.99
CA GLU A 567 -11.61 39.17 -20.49
C GLU A 567 -11.26 38.07 -19.47
N LEU A 568 -10.18 37.32 -19.73
CA LEU A 568 -9.65 36.30 -18.82
C LEU A 568 -9.10 36.91 -17.53
N ALA A 569 -8.33 38.00 -17.62
CA ALA A 569 -7.82 38.70 -16.45
C ALA A 569 -8.98 39.17 -15.56
N GLN A 570 -9.99 39.83 -16.14
CA GLN A 570 -11.17 40.27 -15.41
C GLN A 570 -12.00 39.11 -14.82
N ALA A 571 -12.11 37.99 -15.54
CA ALA A 571 -12.79 36.80 -15.03
C ALA A 571 -12.04 36.19 -13.83
N GLY A 572 -10.70 36.14 -13.89
CA GLY A 572 -9.83 35.72 -12.79
C GLY A 572 -9.96 36.63 -11.57
N GLU A 573 -9.97 37.95 -11.76
CA GLU A 573 -10.19 38.92 -10.68
C GLU A 573 -11.56 38.77 -10.02
N ARG A 574 -12.62 38.56 -10.81
CA ARG A 574 -13.97 38.29 -10.30
C ARG A 574 -14.00 37.02 -9.44
N LEU A 575 -13.41 35.92 -9.93
CA LEU A 575 -13.31 34.66 -9.18
C LEU A 575 -12.54 34.87 -7.86
N ALA A 576 -11.39 35.56 -7.90
CA ALA A 576 -10.60 35.84 -6.70
C ALA A 576 -11.35 36.75 -5.70
N GLY A 577 -12.13 37.70 -6.20
CA GLY A 577 -13.02 38.54 -5.39
C GLY A 577 -14.14 37.75 -4.71
N ASP A 578 -14.84 36.89 -5.46
CA ASP A 578 -15.89 36.02 -4.95
C ASP A 578 -15.33 35.03 -3.90
N ARG A 579 -14.15 34.43 -4.17
CA ARG A 579 -13.45 33.55 -3.22
C ARG A 579 -13.08 34.26 -1.92
N ARG A 580 -12.54 35.49 -1.98
CA ARG A 580 -12.21 36.27 -0.77
C ARG A 580 -13.45 36.56 0.06
N ARG A 581 -14.53 37.03 -0.56
CA ARG A 581 -15.81 37.30 0.13
C ARG A 581 -16.35 36.05 0.83
N LEU A 582 -16.30 34.90 0.16
CA LEU A 582 -16.71 33.64 0.77
C LEU A 582 -15.79 33.26 1.92
N ALA A 583 -14.46 33.35 1.74
CA ALA A 583 -13.50 33.02 2.79
C ALA A 583 -13.66 33.89 4.05
N GLU A 584 -13.94 35.19 3.90
CA GLU A 584 -14.24 36.10 5.01
C GLU A 584 -15.49 35.67 5.78
N ARG A 585 -16.59 35.38 5.07
CA ARG A 585 -17.84 34.87 5.69
C ARG A 585 -17.65 33.53 6.39
N LEU A 586 -16.83 32.64 5.83
CA LEU A 586 -16.48 31.35 6.45
C LEU A 586 -15.65 31.56 7.73
N ALA A 587 -14.70 32.50 7.71
CA ALA A 587 -13.85 32.83 8.85
C ALA A 587 -14.65 33.45 10.01
N GLU A 588 -15.66 34.28 9.74
CA GLU A 588 -16.59 34.82 10.76
C GLU A 588 -17.29 33.74 11.58
N HIS A 589 -17.53 32.57 10.98
CA HIS A 589 -18.17 31.43 11.64
C HIS A 589 -17.16 30.41 12.18
N GLY A 590 -15.86 30.73 12.14
CA GLY A 590 -14.77 29.86 12.59
C GLY A 590 -14.56 28.63 11.70
N VAL A 591 -14.98 28.67 10.44
CA VAL A 591 -14.72 27.62 9.46
C VAL A 591 -13.34 27.87 8.84
N VAL A 592 -12.40 26.96 9.08
CA VAL A 592 -11.07 27.01 8.47
C VAL A 592 -11.14 26.37 7.08
N ALA A 593 -11.14 27.22 6.05
CA ALA A 593 -11.17 26.81 4.65
C ALA A 593 -9.78 26.87 3.99
N PRO A 594 -9.47 25.99 3.02
CA PRO A 594 -8.26 26.09 2.22
C PRO A 594 -8.23 27.40 1.39
N ARG A 595 -7.07 28.06 1.33
CA ARG A 595 -6.92 29.37 0.65
C ARG A 595 -7.22 29.37 -0.85
N ASP A 596 -7.15 28.20 -1.50
CA ASP A 596 -7.49 27.99 -2.91
C ASP A 596 -8.39 26.75 -3.11
N GLY A 597 -9.22 26.48 -2.11
CA GLY A 597 -10.09 25.30 -2.13
C GLY A 597 -11.05 25.32 -3.31
N SER A 598 -11.26 24.18 -3.96
CA SER A 598 -12.35 24.03 -4.92
C SER A 598 -13.71 24.26 -4.23
N PRO A 599 -14.77 24.62 -4.96
CA PRO A 599 -16.11 24.77 -4.38
C PRO A 599 -16.52 23.56 -3.52
N ASP A 600 -16.14 22.35 -3.94
CA ASP A 600 -16.43 21.12 -3.19
C ASP A 600 -15.62 21.01 -1.89
N GLN A 601 -14.36 21.44 -1.89
CA GLN A 601 -13.52 21.48 -0.68
C GLN A 601 -14.03 22.51 0.33
N LEU A 602 -14.52 23.67 -0.15
CA LEU A 602 -15.15 24.69 0.70
C LEU A 602 -16.46 24.17 1.30
N GLY A 603 -17.30 23.50 0.49
CA GLY A 603 -18.51 22.84 0.97
C GLY A 603 -18.23 21.77 2.03
N ALA A 604 -17.22 20.93 1.80
CA ALA A 604 -16.80 19.92 2.76
C ALA A 604 -16.26 20.52 4.07
N ALA A 605 -15.54 21.65 4.02
CA ALA A 605 -15.04 22.33 5.22
C ALA A 605 -16.18 22.85 6.12
N VAL A 606 -17.24 23.39 5.52
CA VAL A 606 -18.44 23.83 6.24
C VAL A 606 -19.18 22.62 6.83
N ALA A 607 -19.48 21.61 6.01
CA ALA A 607 -20.17 20.40 6.47
C ALA A 607 -19.40 19.70 7.61
N GLY A 608 -18.08 19.57 7.49
CA GLY A 608 -17.24 19.00 8.54
C GLY A 608 -17.22 19.83 9.82
N THR A 609 -17.36 21.16 9.73
CA THR A 609 -17.43 22.03 10.91
C THR A 609 -18.80 21.95 11.59
N VAL A 610 -19.90 21.85 10.82
CA VAL A 610 -21.24 21.56 11.34
C VAL A 610 -21.24 20.23 12.10
N ALA A 611 -20.76 19.15 11.48
CA ALA A 611 -20.74 17.82 12.10
C ALA A 611 -19.93 17.77 13.40
N ARG A 612 -18.81 18.51 13.47
CA ARG A 612 -18.02 18.64 14.70
C ARG A 612 -18.77 19.39 15.80
N ALA A 613 -19.47 20.47 15.45
CA ALA A 613 -20.29 21.23 16.40
C ALA A 613 -21.48 20.41 16.92
N GLU A 614 -22.14 19.64 16.05
CA GLU A 614 -23.21 18.69 16.42
C GLU A 614 -22.70 17.65 17.41
N SER A 615 -21.61 16.96 17.07
CA SER A 615 -21.02 15.93 17.93
C SER A 615 -20.56 16.50 19.29
N ALA A 616 -20.07 17.74 19.31
CA ALA A 616 -19.70 18.41 20.55
C ALA A 616 -20.93 18.76 21.41
N LEU A 617 -22.05 19.15 20.79
CA LEU A 617 -23.30 19.45 21.50
C LEU A 617 -23.88 18.20 22.15
N ASP A 618 -23.89 17.09 21.43
CA ASP A 618 -24.43 15.82 21.93
C ASP A 618 -23.61 15.30 23.11
N ARG A 619 -22.28 15.34 23.02
CA ARG A 619 -21.38 14.99 24.15
C ARG A 619 -21.64 15.88 25.37
N LEU A 620 -21.78 17.18 25.15
CA LEU A 620 -22.02 18.14 26.23
C LEU A 620 -23.36 17.87 26.94
N LYS A 621 -24.41 17.50 26.19
CA LYS A 621 -25.70 17.08 26.75
C LYS A 621 -25.61 15.80 27.57
N GLU A 622 -24.86 14.80 27.09
CA GLU A 622 -24.60 13.57 27.84
C GLU A 622 -23.83 13.84 29.13
N ASP A 623 -22.78 14.67 29.05
CA ASP A 623 -21.99 15.07 30.21
C ASP A 623 -22.84 15.84 31.24
N ARG A 624 -23.74 16.73 30.81
CA ARG A 624 -24.70 17.41 31.69
C ARG A 624 -25.64 16.44 32.40
N LYS A 625 -26.20 15.49 31.66
CA LYS A 625 -27.07 14.46 32.24
C LYS A 625 -26.31 13.66 33.30
N ARG A 626 -25.07 13.26 32.99
CA ARG A 626 -24.21 12.53 33.91
C ARG A 626 -23.83 13.35 35.14
N ALA A 627 -23.58 14.65 34.98
CA ALA A 627 -23.32 15.57 36.08
C ALA A 627 -24.53 15.65 37.03
N ALA A 628 -25.75 15.79 36.49
CA ALA A 628 -26.98 15.80 37.30
C ALA A 628 -27.19 14.49 38.06
N ASP A 629 -26.93 13.34 37.43
CA ASP A 629 -27.01 12.03 38.08
C ASP A 629 -25.98 11.91 39.22
N LEU A 630 -24.75 12.39 39.01
CA LEU A 630 -23.69 12.39 40.02
C LEU A 630 -24.00 13.36 41.17
N GLU A 631 -24.55 14.53 40.91
CA GLU A 631 -25.02 15.47 41.95
C GLU A 631 -26.07 14.81 42.86
N SER A 632 -27.05 14.13 42.27
CA SER A 632 -28.04 13.37 43.04
C SER A 632 -27.39 12.28 43.88
N GLN A 633 -26.41 11.55 43.33
CA GLN A 633 -25.68 10.51 44.06
C GLN A 633 -24.88 11.10 45.23
N VAL A 634 -24.18 12.21 45.04
CA VAL A 634 -23.43 12.89 46.11
C VAL A 634 -24.39 13.27 47.24
N SER A 635 -25.51 13.93 46.91
CA SER A 635 -26.50 14.35 47.91
C SER A 635 -27.07 13.16 48.70
N MET A 636 -27.42 12.07 48.01
CA MET A 636 -27.92 10.85 48.66
C MET A 636 -26.87 10.22 49.58
N LYS A 637 -25.62 10.09 49.12
CA LYS A 637 -24.56 9.46 49.91
C LYS A 637 -24.10 10.31 51.09
N GLU A 638 -24.11 11.64 50.96
CA GLU A 638 -23.90 12.54 52.09
C GLU A 638 -25.01 12.42 53.14
N HIS A 639 -26.26 12.29 52.70
CA HIS A 639 -27.39 12.08 53.60
C HIS A 639 -27.28 10.74 54.35
N GLU A 640 -27.00 9.64 53.64
CA GLU A 640 -26.75 8.32 54.24
C GLU A 640 -25.61 8.38 55.28
N ALA A 641 -24.49 9.03 54.93
CA ALA A 641 -23.37 9.20 55.85
C ALA A 641 -23.77 9.97 57.11
N LYS A 642 -24.58 11.03 56.97
CA LYS A 642 -25.04 11.82 58.11
C LYS A 642 -25.95 11.03 59.05
N VAL A 643 -26.87 10.24 58.49
CA VAL A 643 -27.78 9.39 59.28
C VAL A 643 -26.98 8.34 60.06
N ALA A 644 -26.04 7.67 59.38
CA ALA A 644 -25.18 6.66 59.99
C ALA A 644 -24.30 7.26 61.11
N HIS A 645 -23.77 8.46 60.90
CA HIS A 645 -22.99 9.20 61.90
C HIS A 645 -23.78 9.48 63.18
N GLU A 646 -24.99 10.05 63.05
CA GLU A 646 -25.84 10.37 64.19
C GLU A 646 -26.19 9.11 64.99
N LEU A 647 -26.54 8.01 64.30
CA LEU A 647 -26.83 6.73 64.94
C LEU A 647 -25.63 6.18 65.72
N ALA A 648 -24.44 6.19 65.11
CA ALA A 648 -23.21 5.73 65.76
C ALA A 648 -22.85 6.62 66.97
N LEU A 649 -23.03 7.93 66.86
CA LEU A 649 -22.72 8.88 67.93
C LEU A 649 -23.63 8.67 69.16
N ARG A 650 -24.94 8.49 68.94
CA ARG A 650 -25.92 8.32 70.02
C ARG A 650 -25.71 7.03 70.82
N LEU A 651 -25.29 5.96 70.15
CA LEU A 651 -25.03 4.67 70.80
C LEU A 651 -23.64 4.57 71.46
N ARG A 652 -22.70 5.49 71.16
CA ARG A 652 -21.30 5.45 71.65
C ARG A 652 -21.11 5.72 73.14
N ALA A 653 -21.96 6.54 73.76
CA ALA A 653 -21.73 6.99 75.12
C ALA A 653 -22.07 5.94 76.19
N ASN A 654 -22.46 4.72 75.78
CA ASN A 654 -23.17 3.72 76.59
C ASN A 654 -24.35 4.33 77.36
N ALA A 655 -24.83 5.51 76.96
CA ALA A 655 -25.86 6.25 77.67
C ALA A 655 -27.19 5.50 77.56
N PHE A 656 -27.44 4.93 76.37
CA PHE A 656 -28.61 4.12 76.13
C PHE A 656 -28.57 2.77 76.87
N GLU A 657 -27.45 2.05 76.80
CA GLU A 657 -27.25 0.78 77.53
C GLU A 657 -27.35 0.99 79.05
N ARG A 658 -26.68 2.02 79.60
CA ARG A 658 -26.76 2.37 81.03
C ARG A 658 -28.17 2.76 81.45
N TRP A 659 -28.86 3.55 80.65
CA TRP A 659 -30.25 3.92 80.91
C TRP A 659 -31.16 2.67 80.93
N LEU A 660 -31.01 1.78 79.93
CA LEU A 660 -31.78 0.54 79.84
C LEU A 660 -31.54 -0.37 81.05
N CYS A 661 -30.27 -0.56 81.46
CA CYS A 661 -29.94 -1.36 82.64
C CYS A 661 -30.45 -0.74 83.95
N ALA A 662 -30.42 0.60 84.07
CA ALA A 662 -30.94 1.29 85.25
C ALA A 662 -32.46 1.11 85.39
N GLU A 663 -33.21 1.26 84.29
CA GLU A 663 -34.66 0.99 84.26
C GLU A 663 -34.96 -0.48 84.60
N ALA A 664 -34.21 -1.43 84.04
CA ALA A 664 -34.40 -2.84 84.34
C ALA A 664 -34.09 -3.19 85.80
N LEU A 665 -33.05 -2.59 86.40
CA LEU A 665 -32.75 -2.75 87.83
C LEU A 665 -33.89 -2.22 88.71
N ALA A 666 -34.50 -1.08 88.35
CA ALA A 666 -35.61 -0.52 89.08
C ALA A 666 -36.85 -1.44 89.06
N VAL A 667 -37.20 -1.97 87.89
CA VAL A 667 -38.29 -2.96 87.74
C VAL A 667 -38.01 -4.22 88.56
N LEU A 668 -36.76 -4.70 88.54
CA LEU A 668 -36.36 -5.88 89.28
C LEU A 668 -36.47 -5.69 90.79
N VAL A 669 -35.97 -4.58 91.32
CA VAL A 669 -36.03 -4.29 92.77
C VAL A 669 -37.47 -4.10 93.22
N ALA A 670 -38.33 -3.49 92.40
CA ALA A 670 -39.76 -3.37 92.70
C ALA A 670 -40.43 -4.75 92.83
N SER A 671 -40.21 -5.65 91.86
CA SER A 671 -40.75 -7.02 91.91
C SER A 671 -40.19 -7.84 93.08
N ALA A 672 -38.88 -7.69 93.37
CA ALA A 672 -38.27 -8.31 94.53
C ALA A 672 -38.82 -7.77 95.84
N SER A 673 -39.17 -6.48 95.90
CA SER A 673 -39.78 -5.87 97.08
C SER A 673 -41.16 -6.46 97.39
N GLU A 674 -42.01 -6.65 96.37
CA GLU A 674 -43.32 -7.30 96.54
C GLU A 674 -43.17 -8.69 97.15
N THR A 675 -42.25 -9.50 96.60
CA THR A 675 -41.98 -10.86 97.09
C THR A 675 -41.40 -10.84 98.51
N LEU A 676 -40.48 -9.91 98.81
CA LEU A 676 -39.89 -9.79 100.14
C LEU A 676 -40.93 -9.40 101.19
N ARG A 677 -41.83 -8.48 100.86
CA ARG A 677 -42.89 -8.03 101.74
C ARG A 677 -43.79 -9.19 102.14
N GLU A 678 -44.13 -10.08 101.20
CA GLU A 678 -44.88 -11.30 101.50
C GLU A 678 -44.07 -12.28 102.36
N LEU A 679 -42.79 -12.52 102.02
CA LEU A 679 -41.93 -13.46 102.76
C LEU A 679 -41.65 -13.03 104.21
N SER A 680 -41.65 -11.71 104.47
CA SER A 680 -41.37 -11.10 105.76
C SER A 680 -42.62 -10.70 106.56
N ASP A 681 -43.82 -11.12 106.12
CA ASP A 681 -45.10 -10.73 106.73
C ASP A 681 -45.26 -9.19 106.86
N GLY A 682 -44.82 -8.46 105.84
CA GLY A 682 -44.88 -7.00 105.75
C GLY A 682 -43.71 -6.24 106.37
N GLN A 683 -42.73 -6.91 106.99
CA GLN A 683 -41.66 -6.25 107.74
C GLN A 683 -40.61 -5.55 106.86
N TYR A 684 -40.24 -6.12 105.72
CA TYR A 684 -39.15 -5.64 104.88
C TYR A 684 -39.58 -5.32 103.44
N GLU A 685 -38.93 -4.30 102.86
CA GLU A 685 -39.08 -3.90 101.46
C GLU A 685 -37.70 -3.53 100.88
N LEU A 686 -37.47 -3.86 99.61
CA LEU A 686 -36.25 -3.45 98.89
C LEU A 686 -36.49 -2.12 98.17
N ALA A 687 -35.50 -1.22 98.23
CA ALA A 687 -35.50 0.03 97.49
C ALA A 687 -34.12 0.31 96.90
N LEU A 688 -34.07 1.12 95.84
CA LEU A 688 -32.80 1.64 95.32
C LEU A 688 -32.47 2.98 95.97
N SER A 689 -31.20 3.16 96.32
CA SER A 689 -30.70 4.43 96.84
C SER A 689 -30.66 5.49 95.74
N ASP A 690 -31.32 6.62 95.95
CA ASP A 690 -31.37 7.74 94.99
C ASP A 690 -29.99 8.34 94.69
N LYS A 691 -29.00 8.11 95.57
CA LYS A 691 -27.65 8.69 95.47
C LYS A 691 -26.61 7.74 94.89
N THR A 692 -26.65 6.46 95.25
CA THR A 692 -25.61 5.49 94.89
C THR A 692 -26.10 4.38 93.96
N GLY A 693 -27.41 4.18 93.81
CA GLY A 693 -27.99 3.05 93.07
C GLY A 693 -27.80 1.70 93.79
N ASP A 694 -27.44 1.70 95.06
CA ASP A 694 -27.33 0.50 95.87
C ASP A 694 -28.70 0.02 96.37
N ILE A 695 -28.81 -1.29 96.62
CA ILE A 695 -30.03 -1.88 97.19
C ILE A 695 -30.04 -1.61 98.70
N GLU A 696 -31.06 -0.90 99.15
CA GLU A 696 -31.37 -0.61 100.55
C GLU A 696 -32.60 -1.43 100.97
N VAL A 697 -32.70 -1.68 102.28
CA VAL A 697 -33.85 -2.33 102.88
C VAL A 697 -34.59 -1.31 103.73
N ILE A 698 -35.90 -1.22 103.53
CA ILE A 698 -36.82 -0.46 104.37
C ILE A 698 -37.37 -1.42 105.43
N ASP A 699 -37.09 -1.14 106.70
CA ASP A 699 -37.55 -1.92 107.85
C ASP A 699 -38.77 -1.24 108.48
N TYR A 700 -39.96 -1.82 108.27
CA TYR A 700 -41.22 -1.32 108.81
C TYR A 700 -41.40 -1.63 110.31
N GLY A 701 -40.66 -2.61 110.85
CA GLY A 701 -40.60 -2.86 112.28
C GLY A 701 -39.93 -1.72 113.05
N GLU A 702 -38.97 -1.05 112.40
CA GLU A 702 -38.24 0.11 112.91
C GLU A 702 -38.74 1.43 112.28
N ALA A 703 -40.06 1.62 112.23
CA ALA A 703 -40.72 2.84 111.74
C ALA A 703 -40.34 3.27 110.30
N GLY A 704 -40.01 2.31 109.43
CA GLY A 704 -39.65 2.56 108.02
C GLY A 704 -38.19 3.00 107.83
N MET A 705 -37.29 2.63 108.75
CA MET A 705 -35.87 2.96 108.65
C MET A 705 -35.25 2.36 107.39
N ARG A 706 -34.56 3.18 106.58
CA ARG A 706 -33.75 2.71 105.45
C ARG A 706 -32.34 2.36 105.94
N ARG A 707 -31.90 1.14 105.67
CA ARG A 707 -30.56 0.67 106.01
C ARG A 707 -29.95 -0.12 104.87
N SER A 708 -28.62 -0.24 104.88
CA SER A 708 -27.92 -1.05 103.89
C SER A 708 -28.35 -2.52 104.03
N ALA A 709 -28.55 -3.21 102.91
CA ALA A 709 -28.85 -4.63 102.92
C ALA A 709 -27.74 -5.49 103.56
N ARG A 710 -26.54 -4.92 103.79
CA ARG A 710 -25.42 -5.56 104.50
C ARG A 710 -25.61 -5.68 106.02
N THR A 711 -26.58 -4.96 106.60
CA THR A 711 -26.84 -4.97 108.05
C THR A 711 -27.93 -5.95 108.47
N LEU A 712 -28.45 -6.75 107.53
CA LEU A 712 -29.50 -7.73 107.78
C LEU A 712 -28.98 -8.91 108.61
N SER A 713 -29.85 -9.51 109.44
CA SER A 713 -29.54 -10.76 110.14
C SER A 713 -29.49 -11.95 109.17
N GLY A 714 -29.05 -13.13 109.63
CA GLY A 714 -28.92 -14.32 108.78
C GLY A 714 -30.23 -14.77 108.12
N GLY A 715 -31.35 -14.71 108.84
CA GLY A 715 -32.68 -15.04 108.30
C GLY A 715 -33.26 -13.97 107.38
N GLU A 716 -33.05 -12.69 107.71
CA GLU A 716 -33.50 -11.55 106.89
C GLU A 716 -32.75 -11.49 105.55
N THR A 717 -31.44 -11.71 105.59
CA THR A 717 -30.60 -11.79 104.40
C THR A 717 -31.07 -12.91 103.47
N PHE A 718 -31.52 -14.03 104.06
CA PHE A 718 -32.07 -15.15 103.31
C PHE A 718 -33.38 -14.77 102.59
N GLN A 719 -34.33 -14.13 103.28
CA GLN A 719 -35.58 -13.67 102.66
C GLN A 719 -35.34 -12.64 101.55
N ALA A 720 -34.46 -11.65 101.79
CA ALA A 720 -34.13 -10.61 100.81
C ALA A 720 -33.43 -11.17 99.57
N ALA A 721 -32.46 -12.07 99.75
CA ALA A 721 -31.78 -12.75 98.65
C ALA A 721 -32.73 -13.66 97.85
N LEU A 722 -33.60 -14.41 98.53
CA LEU A 722 -34.59 -15.27 97.90
C LEU A 722 -35.57 -14.46 97.04
N ALA A 723 -36.11 -13.37 97.58
CA ALA A 723 -37.01 -12.48 96.86
C ALA A 723 -36.36 -11.90 95.59
N LEU A 724 -35.08 -11.55 95.69
CA LEU A 724 -34.32 -10.97 94.59
C LEU A 724 -33.96 -12.00 93.51
N ALA A 725 -33.60 -13.23 93.89
CA ALA A 725 -33.36 -14.32 92.97
C ALA A 725 -34.64 -14.73 92.22
N LEU A 726 -35.78 -14.76 92.92
CA LEU A 726 -37.10 -15.02 92.33
C LEU A 726 -37.51 -13.92 91.33
N ALA A 727 -37.27 -12.65 91.66
CA ALA A 727 -37.53 -11.53 90.76
C ALA A 727 -36.61 -11.52 89.54
N LEU A 728 -35.33 -11.86 89.71
CA LEU A 728 -34.34 -11.93 88.63
C LEU A 728 -34.69 -13.03 87.61
N SER A 729 -35.11 -14.20 88.10
CA SER A 729 -35.62 -15.29 87.26
C SER A 729 -36.94 -14.94 86.56
N GLY A 730 -37.73 -13.99 87.09
CA GLY A 730 -39.06 -13.69 86.58
C GLY A 730 -39.19 -12.49 85.65
N ALA A 731 -38.59 -11.35 86.00
CA ALA A 731 -38.88 -10.07 85.34
C ALA A 731 -37.86 -9.69 84.26
N VAL A 732 -36.63 -10.21 84.33
CA VAL A 732 -35.49 -9.68 83.55
C VAL A 732 -34.77 -10.75 82.73
N ALA A 733 -34.77 -12.02 83.15
CA ALA A 733 -34.01 -13.08 82.51
C ALA A 733 -34.84 -13.85 81.47
N ARG A 734 -34.59 -13.63 80.17
CA ARG A 734 -35.08 -14.56 79.13
C ARG A 734 -34.26 -15.85 79.21
N GLY A 735 -34.90 -16.98 79.50
CA GLY A 735 -34.27 -18.30 79.45
C GLY A 735 -33.75 -18.87 80.76
N LEU A 736 -34.21 -18.40 81.94
CA LEU A 736 -33.92 -19.01 83.25
C LEU A 736 -35.18 -19.63 83.89
N ASP A 737 -35.52 -20.83 83.44
CA ASP A 737 -36.73 -21.55 83.86
C ASP A 737 -36.52 -22.48 85.08
N SER A 738 -35.39 -22.38 85.78
CA SER A 738 -35.14 -23.14 87.01
C SER A 738 -34.36 -22.36 88.07
N ILE A 739 -34.62 -22.67 89.34
CA ILE A 739 -33.89 -22.18 90.51
C ILE A 739 -33.64 -23.36 91.46
N PHE A 740 -32.42 -23.46 91.97
CA PHE A 740 -31.99 -24.45 92.98
C PHE A 740 -31.51 -23.74 94.25
N LEU A 741 -32.15 -24.07 95.36
CA LEU A 741 -31.90 -23.48 96.68
C LEU A 741 -31.18 -24.50 97.58
N ASP A 742 -29.87 -24.32 97.82
CA ASP A 742 -29.05 -25.26 98.59
C ASP A 742 -28.88 -24.80 100.07
N GLU A 743 -29.88 -25.12 100.90
CA GLU A 743 -29.96 -24.90 102.37
C GLU A 743 -29.78 -23.46 102.91
N GLY A 744 -30.47 -23.17 104.03
CA GLY A 744 -30.64 -21.83 104.64
C GLY A 744 -31.94 -21.71 105.45
N PHE A 745 -32.86 -22.65 105.23
CA PHE A 745 -34.12 -22.80 105.95
C PHE A 745 -33.98 -23.15 107.43
N GLY A 746 -32.84 -23.71 107.85
CA GLY A 746 -32.58 -24.11 109.25
C GLY A 746 -32.26 -22.95 110.19
N THR A 747 -31.95 -21.76 109.66
CA THR A 747 -31.76 -20.53 110.47
C THR A 747 -33.06 -19.73 110.62
N LEU A 748 -34.15 -20.19 110.00
CA LEU A 748 -35.47 -19.58 110.11
C LEU A 748 -36.21 -20.14 111.32
N ASP A 749 -37.03 -19.32 111.95
CA ASP A 749 -37.98 -19.80 112.94
C ASP A 749 -39.14 -20.57 112.26
N PRO A 750 -39.91 -21.39 113.01
CA PRO A 750 -40.97 -22.20 112.42
C PRO A 750 -42.06 -21.39 111.70
N ALA A 751 -42.35 -20.16 112.16
CA ALA A 751 -43.37 -19.30 111.55
C ALA A 751 -42.91 -18.75 110.19
N THR A 752 -41.67 -18.26 110.12
CA THR A 752 -41.06 -17.76 108.88
C THR A 752 -40.87 -18.89 107.87
N LEU A 753 -40.48 -20.09 108.34
CA LEU A 753 -40.36 -21.27 107.48
C LEU A 753 -41.69 -21.62 106.80
N ASP A 754 -42.81 -21.50 107.51
CA ASP A 754 -44.14 -21.79 106.98
C ASP A 754 -44.58 -20.77 105.91
N THR A 755 -44.31 -19.48 106.13
CA THR A 755 -44.55 -18.41 105.14
C THR A 755 -43.71 -18.61 103.88
N VAL A 756 -42.41 -18.94 104.05
CA VAL A 756 -41.51 -19.21 102.92
C VAL A 756 -41.96 -20.44 102.13
N ALA A 757 -42.34 -21.53 102.80
CA ALA A 757 -42.83 -22.74 102.15
C ALA A 757 -44.11 -22.48 101.34
N THR A 758 -45.08 -21.75 101.91
CA THR A 758 -46.33 -21.38 101.24
C THR A 758 -46.08 -20.50 100.01
N THR A 759 -45.12 -19.58 100.11
CA THR A 759 -44.75 -18.70 98.99
C THR A 759 -44.08 -19.49 97.86
N LEU A 760 -43.19 -20.43 98.19
CA LEU A 760 -42.54 -21.31 97.20
C LEU A 760 -43.55 -22.24 96.51
N GLU A 761 -44.53 -22.79 97.24
CA GLU A 761 -45.62 -23.59 96.67
C GLU A 761 -46.46 -22.78 95.68
N ARG A 762 -46.86 -21.56 96.05
CA ARG A 762 -47.65 -20.68 95.17
C ARG A 762 -46.88 -20.29 93.92
N LEU A 763 -45.59 -20.01 94.05
CA LEU A 763 -44.72 -19.67 92.92
C LEU A 763 -44.51 -20.87 91.99
N ALA A 764 -44.39 -22.08 92.53
CA ALA A 764 -44.33 -23.30 91.74
C ALA A 764 -45.65 -23.65 91.02
N ALA A 765 -46.79 -23.36 91.66
CA ALA A 765 -48.12 -23.64 91.08
C ALA A 765 -48.42 -22.84 89.81
N GLY A 766 -47.72 -21.72 89.58
CA GLY A 766 -47.83 -20.91 88.37
C GLY A 766 -47.28 -21.55 87.09
N GLN A 767 -46.64 -22.74 87.16
CA GLN A 767 -46.07 -23.51 86.02
C GLN A 767 -45.03 -22.79 85.14
N GLU A 768 -44.55 -21.61 85.52
CA GLU A 768 -43.55 -20.90 84.72
C GLU A 768 -42.10 -21.32 85.04
N ARG A 769 -41.84 -22.02 86.16
CA ARG A 769 -40.48 -22.23 86.69
C ARG A 769 -40.34 -23.52 87.50
N MET A 770 -39.21 -24.20 87.33
CA MET A 770 -38.79 -25.34 88.15
C MET A 770 -38.05 -24.86 89.41
N ILE A 771 -38.60 -25.15 90.59
CA ILE A 771 -37.99 -24.83 91.89
C ILE A 771 -37.49 -26.12 92.55
N GLY A 772 -36.18 -26.20 92.75
CA GLY A 772 -35.51 -27.29 93.47
C GLY A 772 -35.04 -26.83 94.84
N VAL A 773 -35.45 -27.49 95.91
CA VAL A 773 -35.03 -27.16 97.29
C VAL A 773 -34.19 -28.27 97.87
N VAL A 774 -33.00 -27.96 98.38
CA VAL A 774 -32.22 -28.87 99.23
C VAL A 774 -32.51 -28.55 100.67
N THR A 775 -33.03 -29.53 101.41
CA THR A 775 -33.35 -29.33 102.82
C THR A 775 -33.17 -30.61 103.63
N HIS A 776 -32.73 -30.44 104.88
CA HIS A 776 -32.77 -31.47 105.91
C HIS A 776 -33.91 -31.24 106.92
N VAL A 777 -34.70 -30.17 106.74
CA VAL A 777 -35.80 -29.79 107.62
C VAL A 777 -37.06 -30.59 107.24
N PRO A 778 -37.55 -31.51 108.10
CA PRO A 778 -38.69 -32.37 107.75
C PRO A 778 -39.96 -31.58 107.41
N ALA A 779 -40.23 -30.49 108.13
CA ALA A 779 -41.43 -29.66 107.93
C ALA A 779 -41.52 -29.06 106.51
N LEU A 780 -40.39 -28.70 105.90
CA LEU A 780 -40.35 -28.21 104.52
C LEU A 780 -40.40 -29.36 103.53
N ALA A 781 -39.67 -30.45 103.80
CA ALA A 781 -39.67 -31.64 102.95
C ALA A 781 -41.09 -32.24 102.80
N GLU A 782 -41.89 -32.22 103.87
CA GLU A 782 -43.25 -32.78 103.87
C GLU A 782 -44.23 -32.03 102.96
N ARG A 783 -43.97 -30.75 102.72
CA ARG A 783 -44.81 -29.84 101.96
C ARG A 783 -44.56 -29.88 100.44
N VAL A 784 -43.44 -30.44 100.01
CA VAL A 784 -43.06 -30.51 98.60
C VAL A 784 -43.65 -31.77 97.94
N PRO A 785 -44.30 -31.66 96.76
CA PRO A 785 -45.03 -32.77 96.12
C PRO A 785 -44.11 -33.88 95.60
N VAL A 786 -42.94 -33.52 95.06
CA VAL A 786 -41.95 -34.49 94.58
C VAL A 786 -40.71 -34.46 95.46
N ARG A 787 -40.28 -35.64 95.94
CA ARG A 787 -39.10 -35.75 96.80
C ARG A 787 -38.08 -36.69 96.17
N PHE A 788 -36.84 -36.25 96.11
CA PHE A 788 -35.71 -37.10 95.78
C PHE A 788 -35.01 -37.46 97.09
N GLU A 789 -35.29 -38.66 97.58
CA GLU A 789 -34.65 -39.17 98.79
C GLU A 789 -33.23 -39.63 98.48
N VAL A 790 -32.25 -38.93 99.03
CA VAL A 790 -30.84 -39.24 98.92
C VAL A 790 -30.40 -39.99 100.18
N ARG A 791 -30.04 -41.26 100.02
CA ARG A 791 -29.55 -42.12 101.10
C ARG A 791 -28.11 -42.51 100.82
N ARG A 792 -27.32 -42.73 101.87
CA ARG A 792 -25.94 -43.17 101.75
C ARG A 792 -25.75 -44.51 102.45
N ASP A 793 -25.21 -45.47 101.73
CA ASP A 793 -24.85 -46.79 102.25
C ASP A 793 -23.34 -47.08 102.06
N ALA A 794 -22.92 -48.32 102.29
CA ALA A 794 -21.53 -48.74 102.11
C ALA A 794 -21.05 -48.69 100.65
N LYS A 795 -21.97 -48.75 99.68
CA LYS A 795 -21.68 -48.72 98.25
C LYS A 795 -21.63 -47.30 97.71
N GLY A 796 -22.32 -46.33 98.31
CA GLY A 796 -22.25 -44.92 97.94
C GLY A 796 -23.53 -44.15 98.28
N SER A 797 -23.68 -42.99 97.66
CA SER A 797 -24.95 -42.26 97.66
C SER A 797 -25.89 -42.81 96.58
N HIS A 798 -27.15 -42.96 96.94
CA HIS A 798 -28.25 -43.40 96.07
C HIS A 798 -29.38 -42.39 96.15
N VAL A 799 -30.10 -42.21 95.04
CA VAL A 799 -31.26 -41.32 94.98
C VAL A 799 -32.47 -42.08 94.48
N ARG A 800 -33.62 -41.82 95.09
CA ARG A 800 -34.91 -42.37 94.67
C ARG A 800 -35.94 -41.26 94.58
N LYS A 801 -36.64 -41.17 93.45
CA LYS A 801 -37.83 -40.32 93.31
C LYS A 801 -38.98 -40.96 94.11
N ALA A 802 -39.50 -40.22 95.07
CA ALA A 802 -40.68 -40.54 95.86
C ALA A 802 -41.74 -39.49 95.53
N GLU A 803 -42.86 -39.95 94.97
CA GLU A 803 -44.03 -39.12 94.72
C GLU A 803 -44.94 -39.22 95.93
N VAL A 804 -45.32 -38.06 96.48
CA VAL A 804 -46.35 -37.99 97.52
C VAL A 804 -47.68 -38.03 96.78
N GLY A 805 -48.41 -39.14 96.94
CA GLY A 805 -49.71 -39.34 96.31
C GLY A 805 -50.78 -38.37 96.81
#